data_AF-A0A024UK10-F1
#
_entry.id   AF-A0A024UK10-F1
#
_cell.length_a   1.000
_cell.length_b   1.000
_cell.length_c   1.000
_cell.angle_alpha   90.00
_cell.angle_beta   90.00
_cell.angle_gamma   90.00
#
_symmetry.space_group_name_H-M   'P 1'
#
loop_
_entity.id
_entity.type
_entity.pdbx_description
1 polymer ?
#
loop_
_entity_poly.entity_id
_entity_poly.type
_entity_poly.pdbx_seq_one_letter_code
_entity_poly.pdbx_strand_id
1 'polypeptide(L)'
;MATQNALPPLPRNQDWARKKSAGSTRQLQLSVSSSIRRLSVPHSASFTRSGPPTSTPTTDFLSAQLTRPSSSSSQPHEFALSLTSRESDMPPSSSDTIVSRNPQCDATDDENQIADVLNDDDVAMTDLTINPQMDGGLTERDSASSVHVELQRMNQQNVNLKMEISRLQEALMQRLRGNSKFVGGGQFRSMAHASAPASPKVPLPCSNCLSCRAALKKAKGDLKGTKPIMEELQRKISESLVARRHMAETNARKQEQIAQLEVELQAANDIAAQQTALVATLRLDLDQARQRPSTATAATDHEIVDDMAKKYKIQLEISHEKQAQIDRLQDDVAAAHRSVQESEDSTLAVRNELAQAQASFAMAQSDLQQELDRVAAMRAKHHADMAGLRHAHDLAVHQAAQDADRWKAQEKKWEDRAKALELARDALAERLDRAEADQKLNSQTVQDMQRESQHLQLLRRKSCGDLADLTQKYDKLLQQLAALQKEKESLQQDQRTAEATLERMASELKLHHNQVDALEQAVLALKMDKTSLEDKLRQLERTHAATLQTAADTHGELKEHMEKLTMAQNQVMKQRSQVHTLQGEIRAQKAHTDTLHDQLTEQQHTHTKALEKAMQSLVRLCVVAPTVNVHLSGQILPCKTVLPKDAIRTIVQRDILPVFSSIFLQAEEGTSPTGSSLDSWLQSLLQDMQTSIEKHLKSVFHV
;
A
#
# COMPACT_ATOMS: atom_id res chain seq x y z
N MET A 1 15.53 66.48 20.87
CA MET A 1 16.89 66.70 21.44
C MET A 1 17.30 65.38 22.06
N ALA A 2 18.17 64.59 21.41
CA ALA A 2 19.64 64.59 21.55
C ALA A 2 20.09 63.71 22.76
N THR A 3 21.07 62.80 22.70
CA THR A 3 22.00 62.35 21.62
C THR A 3 22.75 61.05 22.04
N GLN A 4 23.40 60.36 21.07
CA GLN A 4 24.53 59.39 21.21
C GLN A 4 24.26 58.04 21.91
N ASN A 5 24.67 56.86 21.44
CA ASN A 5 25.84 56.30 20.69
C ASN A 5 26.92 55.65 21.59
N ALA A 6 27.02 54.31 21.52
CA ALA A 6 28.25 53.55 21.80
C ALA A 6 28.25 52.19 21.06
N LEU A 7 29.39 51.86 20.45
CA LEU A 7 29.82 50.60 19.80
C LEU A 7 31.15 50.16 20.48
N PRO A 8 31.89 49.10 20.08
CA PRO A 8 31.63 47.91 19.25
C PRO A 8 31.71 46.65 20.18
N PRO A 9 32.41 45.49 19.96
CA PRO A 9 33.00 44.84 18.78
C PRO A 9 32.73 43.32 18.62
N LEU A 10 33.37 42.74 17.60
CA LEU A 10 33.48 41.31 17.26
C LEU A 10 34.63 40.60 17.99
N PRO A 11 34.67 39.25 17.97
CA PRO A 11 35.93 38.53 17.78
C PRO A 11 35.94 37.58 16.57
N ARG A 12 37.14 37.10 16.24
CA ARG A 12 37.57 36.33 15.06
C ARG A 12 38.24 35.01 15.52
N ASN A 13 38.67 34.16 14.57
CA ASN A 13 39.63 33.03 14.71
C ASN A 13 39.10 31.70 15.31
N GLN A 14 39.64 30.51 14.99
CA GLN A 14 40.48 30.04 13.85
C GLN A 14 40.44 28.48 13.73
N ASP A 15 41.03 28.01 12.62
CA ASP A 15 41.24 26.64 12.10
C ASP A 15 41.83 25.52 13.00
N TRP A 16 42.08 24.36 12.35
CA TRP A 16 42.79 23.11 12.72
C TRP A 16 41.85 21.92 13.07
N ALA A 17 42.05 20.68 12.59
CA ALA A 17 43.17 20.06 11.87
C ALA A 17 42.75 18.97 10.84
N ARG A 18 43.76 18.36 10.17
CA ARG A 18 43.70 17.44 9.01
C ARG A 18 44.39 16.11 9.33
N LYS A 19 44.15 15.05 8.52
CA LYS A 19 44.80 13.69 8.46
C LYS A 19 44.03 12.58 9.21
N LYS A 20 44.07 11.29 8.81
CA LYS A 20 44.71 10.59 7.66
C LYS A 20 44.00 9.25 7.36
N SER A 21 44.29 8.68 6.19
CA SER A 21 43.93 7.31 5.81
C SER A 21 44.77 6.23 6.50
N ALA A 22 44.18 5.05 6.69
CA ALA A 22 44.89 3.77 6.74
C ALA A 22 43.94 2.63 6.33
N GLY A 23 44.35 1.80 5.37
CA GLY A 23 43.69 0.52 5.10
C GLY A 23 44.26 -0.57 6.01
N SER A 24 43.48 -1.61 6.31
CA SER A 24 44.00 -2.82 6.97
C SER A 24 43.30 -4.06 6.44
N THR A 25 44.04 -4.83 5.66
CA THR A 25 43.65 -6.17 5.20
C THR A 25 43.82 -7.16 6.35
N ARG A 26 42.77 -7.90 6.73
CA ARG A 26 42.93 -9.18 7.44
C ARG A 26 41.96 -10.23 6.90
N GLN A 27 42.54 -11.30 6.35
CA GLN A 27 41.93 -12.62 6.35
C GLN A 27 41.81 -13.12 7.80
N LEU A 28 40.82 -13.99 8.04
CA LEU A 28 40.81 -15.20 8.90
C LEU A 28 39.35 -15.67 8.89
N GLN A 29 39.04 -16.71 8.11
CA GLN A 29 38.95 -18.12 8.53
C GLN A 29 37.59 -18.50 9.14
N LEU A 30 37.11 -19.67 8.71
CA LEU A 30 35.80 -20.23 9.01
C LEU A 30 35.73 -20.78 10.44
N SER A 31 34.58 -20.60 11.10
CA SER A 31 34.12 -21.53 12.13
C SER A 31 32.59 -21.59 12.12
N VAL A 32 32.05 -22.75 11.73
CA VAL A 32 30.63 -23.06 11.84
C VAL A 32 30.31 -23.35 13.31
N SER A 33 29.24 -22.78 13.86
CA SER A 33 28.60 -23.30 15.08
C SER A 33 27.13 -22.90 15.15
N SER A 34 26.28 -23.91 15.19
CA SER A 34 24.84 -23.80 15.38
C SER A 34 24.50 -23.58 16.86
N SER A 35 23.52 -22.73 17.16
CA SER A 35 22.91 -22.68 18.50
C SER A 35 21.44 -22.30 18.42
N ILE A 36 20.59 -23.33 18.45
CA ILE A 36 19.13 -23.19 18.51
C ILE A 36 18.75 -22.89 19.97
N ARG A 37 18.37 -21.65 20.27
CA ARG A 37 17.72 -21.33 21.56
C ARG A 37 16.22 -21.49 21.44
N ARG A 38 15.69 -22.61 21.97
CA ARG A 38 14.27 -22.76 22.29
C ARG A 38 13.94 -21.85 23.48
N LEU A 39 12.92 -21.01 23.35
CA LEU A 39 12.32 -20.30 24.49
C LEU A 39 11.14 -21.12 25.01
N SER A 40 11.26 -21.57 26.25
CA SER A 40 10.22 -22.30 26.99
C SER A 40 9.30 -21.34 27.74
N VAL A 41 7.99 -21.45 27.52
CA VAL A 41 6.95 -20.76 28.30
C VAL A 41 6.69 -21.53 29.60
N PRO A 42 6.62 -20.88 30.77
CA PRO A 42 6.10 -21.51 31.99
C PRO A 42 4.57 -21.41 32.05
N HIS A 43 3.92 -22.50 32.47
CA HIS A 43 2.53 -22.56 32.89
C HIS A 43 2.47 -22.89 34.40
N SER A 44 1.31 -22.62 35.01
CA SER A 44 0.94 -22.98 36.39
C SER A 44 1.52 -22.06 37.49
N ALA A 45 0.86 -21.84 38.63
CA ALA A 45 -0.29 -22.58 39.18
C ALA A 45 -1.34 -21.69 39.87
N SER A 46 -2.54 -22.24 40.01
CA SER A 46 -3.68 -21.69 40.76
C SER A 46 -3.46 -21.75 42.28
N PHE A 47 -4.08 -20.83 43.03
CA PHE A 47 -4.37 -21.04 44.45
C PHE A 47 -5.74 -20.49 44.87
N THR A 48 -6.31 -21.03 45.95
CA THR A 48 -7.74 -20.98 46.24
C THR A 48 -8.12 -20.10 47.44
N ARG A 49 -9.22 -19.33 47.25
CA ARG A 49 -10.35 -19.13 48.17
C ARG A 49 -10.07 -18.97 49.69
N SER A 50 -10.24 -17.75 50.20
CA SER A 50 -10.81 -17.49 51.53
C SER A 50 -11.59 -16.15 51.53
N GLY A 51 -12.70 -16.08 52.28
CA GLY A 51 -13.62 -14.92 52.28
C GLY A 51 -13.38 -13.93 53.41
N PRO A 52 -14.05 -12.75 53.40
CA PRO A 52 -13.81 -11.66 54.35
C PRO A 52 -14.80 -11.65 55.54
N PRO A 53 -14.44 -11.00 56.65
CA PRO A 53 -15.40 -10.47 57.61
C PRO A 53 -15.30 -8.94 57.82
N THR A 54 -16.43 -8.27 57.63
CA THR A 54 -16.98 -7.15 58.44
C THR A 54 -16.05 -6.18 59.19
N SER A 55 -16.18 -4.88 58.90
CA SER A 55 -16.63 -3.88 59.89
C SER A 55 -16.95 -2.52 59.26
N THR A 56 -18.08 -1.93 59.67
CA THR A 56 -18.43 -0.51 59.51
C THR A 56 -18.02 0.27 60.77
N PRO A 57 -17.94 1.62 60.72
CA PRO A 57 -19.09 2.49 61.05
C PRO A 57 -19.32 3.58 59.97
N THR A 58 -20.54 3.81 59.46
CA THR A 58 -21.58 4.73 59.99
C THR A 58 -21.12 6.15 60.35
N THR A 59 -21.52 7.12 59.52
CA THR A 59 -22.28 8.31 59.96
C THR A 59 -23.25 8.72 58.84
N ASP A 60 -24.51 8.95 59.21
CA ASP A 60 -25.61 9.28 58.32
C ASP A 60 -25.58 10.74 57.81
N PHE A 61 -26.23 11.01 56.68
CA PHE A 61 -27.21 12.10 56.62
C PHE A 61 -28.27 11.88 55.52
N LEU A 62 -29.52 12.14 55.92
CA LEU A 62 -30.78 12.12 55.15
C LEU A 62 -30.82 13.24 54.08
N SER A 63 -31.69 13.32 53.08
CA SER A 63 -32.85 12.53 52.60
C SER A 63 -33.31 13.07 51.23
N ALA A 64 -33.86 12.24 50.33
CA ALA A 64 -34.98 12.62 49.43
C ALA A 64 -35.54 11.41 48.66
N GLN A 65 -36.87 11.33 48.56
CA GLN A 65 -37.64 10.28 47.87
C GLN A 65 -37.67 10.50 46.35
N LEU A 66 -37.87 9.44 45.55
CA LEU A 66 -39.13 9.21 44.80
C LEU A 66 -39.17 7.81 44.10
N THR A 67 -40.22 7.06 44.43
CA THR A 67 -40.97 6.04 43.64
C THR A 67 -40.33 5.25 42.46
N ARG A 68 -40.28 3.93 42.65
CA ARG A 68 -40.49 2.84 41.65
C ARG A 68 -41.95 2.84 41.12
N PRO A 69 -42.36 2.14 40.03
CA PRO A 69 -42.12 0.71 39.69
C PRO A 69 -41.53 0.50 38.26
N SER A 70 -40.71 -0.50 37.93
CA SER A 70 -40.79 -1.98 38.01
C SER A 70 -41.84 -2.65 37.11
N SER A 71 -41.39 -3.26 36.00
CA SER A 71 -42.02 -4.41 35.35
C SER A 71 -40.95 -5.34 34.75
N SER A 72 -41.22 -6.64 34.77
CA SER A 72 -40.25 -7.73 34.55
C SER A 72 -40.79 -8.78 33.57
N SER A 73 -39.93 -9.33 32.70
CA SER A 73 -40.10 -10.67 32.08
C SER A 73 -38.73 -11.08 31.49
N SER A 74 -38.05 -12.18 31.85
CA SER A 74 -38.30 -13.63 31.57
C SER A 74 -38.69 -13.93 30.10
N GLN A 75 -38.14 -14.93 29.41
CA GLN A 75 -37.02 -15.88 29.65
C GLN A 75 -36.49 -16.36 28.26
N PRO A 76 -35.38 -17.15 28.16
CA PRO A 76 -34.75 -17.47 26.88
C PRO A 76 -35.35 -18.72 26.19
N HIS A 77 -35.11 -18.86 24.89
CA HIS A 77 -35.27 -20.13 24.17
C HIS A 77 -34.09 -20.39 23.25
N GLU A 78 -33.42 -21.51 23.46
CA GLU A 78 -32.56 -22.13 22.45
C GLU A 78 -33.44 -22.78 21.37
N PHE A 79 -33.00 -22.72 20.11
CA PHE A 79 -33.13 -23.84 19.18
C PHE A 79 -32.08 -23.71 18.08
N ALA A 80 -31.18 -24.69 18.00
CA ALA A 80 -30.36 -24.91 16.83
C ALA A 80 -31.15 -25.74 15.81
N LEU A 81 -31.07 -25.42 14.52
CA LEU A 81 -31.23 -26.39 13.44
C LEU A 81 -30.46 -25.96 12.18
N SER A 82 -30.01 -26.95 11.44
CA SER A 82 -29.05 -26.82 10.34
C SER A 82 -29.71 -26.68 8.96
N LEU A 83 -28.91 -26.18 8.00
CA LEU A 83 -28.86 -26.59 6.58
C LEU A 83 -30.18 -27.00 5.88
N THR A 84 -30.55 -26.26 4.84
CA THR A 84 -30.84 -26.89 3.54
C THR A 84 -30.52 -25.94 2.39
N SER A 85 -29.96 -26.50 1.32
CA SER A 85 -29.72 -25.80 0.05
C SER A 85 -31.04 -25.46 -0.66
N ARG A 86 -31.05 -24.41 -1.48
CA ARG A 86 -31.91 -24.39 -2.66
C ARG A 86 -31.28 -23.60 -3.80
N GLU A 87 -31.21 -24.25 -4.95
CA GLU A 87 -30.88 -23.64 -6.24
C GLU A 87 -32.03 -22.72 -6.71
N SER A 88 -31.71 -21.98 -7.79
CA SER A 88 -32.58 -21.63 -8.92
C SER A 88 -32.78 -20.14 -9.22
N ASP A 89 -32.56 -19.84 -10.50
CA ASP A 89 -33.26 -18.89 -11.36
C ASP A 89 -32.98 -17.36 -11.28
N MET A 90 -32.14 -16.94 -12.23
CA MET A 90 -32.43 -15.79 -13.12
C MET A 90 -33.80 -16.00 -13.81
N PRO A 91 -34.58 -14.95 -14.23
CA PRO A 91 -34.09 -13.75 -14.95
C PRO A 91 -34.98 -12.50 -14.65
N PRO A 92 -35.30 -11.59 -15.60
CA PRO A 92 -34.48 -10.81 -16.54
C PRO A 92 -34.54 -9.29 -16.26
N SER A 93 -33.88 -8.51 -17.11
CA SER A 93 -34.05 -7.06 -17.23
C SER A 93 -35.41 -6.62 -17.79
N SER A 94 -36.02 -5.59 -17.22
CA SER A 94 -36.92 -4.67 -17.94
C SER A 94 -36.85 -3.26 -17.36
N SER A 95 -36.68 -2.27 -18.24
CA SER A 95 -36.78 -0.85 -17.89
C SER A 95 -38.25 -0.43 -17.92
N ASP A 96 -38.75 0.20 -16.86
CA ASP A 96 -39.99 0.96 -16.91
C ASP A 96 -39.80 2.32 -16.21
N THR A 97 -40.08 3.39 -16.96
CA THR A 97 -39.99 4.77 -16.47
C THR A 97 -41.41 5.30 -16.25
N ILE A 98 -41.80 5.50 -15.00
CA ILE A 98 -43.16 5.94 -14.65
C ILE A 98 -43.36 7.42 -15.00
N VAL A 99 -44.46 7.70 -15.70
CA VAL A 99 -44.95 9.05 -16.05
C VAL A 99 -45.94 9.54 -14.99
N SER A 100 -45.68 10.70 -14.38
CA SER A 100 -46.62 11.61 -13.68
C SER A 100 -45.82 12.71 -12.95
N ARG A 101 -46.27 13.95 -12.77
CA ARG A 101 -47.52 14.64 -13.17
C ARG A 101 -47.24 16.16 -13.20
N ASN A 102 -48.05 16.91 -13.95
CA ASN A 102 -48.10 18.39 -13.90
C ASN A 102 -48.63 18.87 -12.51
N PRO A 103 -48.43 20.13 -12.10
CA PRO A 103 -49.44 21.12 -12.50
C PRO A 103 -48.92 22.53 -12.87
N GLN A 104 -49.53 22.99 -13.95
CA GLN A 104 -49.75 24.34 -14.42
C GLN A 104 -50.53 25.21 -13.40
N CYS A 105 -50.17 26.49 -13.29
CA CYS A 105 -51.02 27.58 -12.82
C CYS A 105 -50.84 28.76 -13.77
N ASP A 106 -51.96 29.28 -14.30
CA ASP A 106 -52.02 30.39 -15.26
C ASP A 106 -52.44 31.71 -14.60
N ALA A 107 -52.22 32.80 -15.34
CA ALA A 107 -52.81 34.15 -15.19
C ALA A 107 -52.29 35.02 -14.01
N THR A 108 -52.29 36.36 -14.08
CA THR A 108 -52.91 37.31 -15.04
C THR A 108 -51.96 38.44 -15.49
N ASP A 109 -52.39 39.16 -16.51
CA ASP A 109 -51.82 40.39 -17.10
C ASP A 109 -51.63 41.56 -16.10
N ASP A 110 -50.74 42.52 -16.41
CA ASP A 110 -51.19 43.82 -16.94
C ASP A 110 -50.08 44.75 -17.46
N GLU A 111 -50.52 45.72 -18.25
CA GLU A 111 -49.85 46.69 -19.13
C GLU A 111 -48.69 47.54 -18.55
N ASN A 112 -47.74 47.92 -19.42
CA ASN A 112 -47.64 49.32 -19.87
C ASN A 112 -46.75 49.55 -21.11
N GLN A 113 -47.21 50.44 -22.00
CA GLN A 113 -46.53 50.87 -23.24
C GLN A 113 -46.14 52.35 -23.14
N ILE A 114 -44.85 52.69 -23.30
CA ILE A 114 -44.36 54.03 -23.71
C ILE A 114 -43.05 53.78 -24.48
N ALA A 115 -43.01 53.72 -25.81
CA ALA A 115 -43.13 54.81 -26.80
C ALA A 115 -41.87 55.68 -26.92
N ASP A 116 -40.93 55.24 -27.78
CA ASP A 116 -39.81 56.05 -28.29
C ASP A 116 -40.32 57.07 -29.33
N VAL A 117 -40.33 58.37 -28.98
CA VAL A 117 -40.61 59.48 -29.92
C VAL A 117 -39.81 60.74 -29.54
N LEU A 118 -38.82 61.06 -30.40
CA LEU A 118 -38.30 62.39 -30.77
C LEU A 118 -37.92 63.42 -29.68
N ASN A 119 -36.67 63.92 -29.73
CA ASN A 119 -36.37 65.12 -30.52
C ASN A 119 -34.86 65.42 -30.58
N ASP A 120 -34.39 65.80 -31.78
CA ASP A 120 -33.18 66.59 -31.97
C ASP A 120 -33.43 68.03 -31.46
N ASP A 121 -32.38 68.72 -31.01
CA ASP A 121 -32.27 70.17 -31.16
C ASP A 121 -30.79 70.61 -31.05
N ASP A 122 -30.14 70.69 -32.22
CA ASP A 122 -28.88 71.41 -32.41
C ASP A 122 -29.17 72.92 -32.36
N VAL A 123 -28.65 73.65 -31.36
CA VAL A 123 -28.68 75.12 -31.35
C VAL A 123 -27.27 75.71 -31.25
N ALA A 124 -26.78 76.03 -32.44
CA ALA A 124 -25.73 76.97 -32.81
C ALA A 124 -25.09 77.83 -31.69
N MET A 125 -23.78 77.66 -31.55
CA MET A 125 -22.86 78.71 -31.09
C MET A 125 -23.06 79.99 -31.92
N THR A 126 -23.25 81.13 -31.25
CA THR A 126 -23.15 82.46 -31.86
C THR A 126 -22.16 83.33 -31.09
N ASP A 127 -21.15 83.83 -31.81
CA ASP A 127 -20.21 84.84 -31.32
C ASP A 127 -20.93 86.14 -30.98
N LEU A 128 -20.63 86.73 -29.82
CA LEU A 128 -20.84 88.16 -29.58
C LEU A 128 -19.72 88.76 -28.72
N THR A 129 -18.80 89.43 -29.41
CA THR A 129 -17.63 90.11 -28.84
C THR A 129 -18.00 91.48 -28.26
N ILE A 130 -18.00 91.65 -26.93
CA ILE A 130 -18.04 92.99 -26.28
C ILE A 130 -17.07 93.06 -25.08
N ASN A 131 -16.31 94.16 -25.03
CA ASN A 131 -15.25 94.53 -24.08
C ASN A 131 -15.51 94.28 -22.58
N PRO A 132 -14.43 94.01 -21.82
CA PRO A 132 -14.25 94.49 -20.45
C PRO A 132 -13.24 95.65 -20.39
N GLN A 133 -13.67 96.82 -19.89
CA GLN A 133 -12.79 97.90 -19.44
C GLN A 133 -13.35 98.50 -18.15
N MET A 134 -12.46 98.93 -17.25
CA MET A 134 -12.68 99.26 -15.82
C MET A 134 -12.83 97.99 -14.94
N ASP A 135 -11.84 97.54 -14.18
CA ASP A 135 -11.00 98.17 -13.13
C ASP A 135 -11.62 98.06 -11.71
N GLY A 136 -10.83 97.53 -10.77
CA GLY A 136 -11.18 97.35 -9.36
C GLY A 136 -11.20 95.90 -8.83
N GLY A 137 -10.32 95.57 -7.86
CA GLY A 137 -10.52 94.47 -6.91
C GLY A 137 -9.50 93.31 -6.91
N LEU A 138 -8.43 93.44 -6.12
CA LEU A 138 -7.45 92.36 -5.88
C LEU A 138 -7.97 91.31 -4.86
N THR A 139 -8.64 90.23 -5.32
CA THR A 139 -8.87 89.03 -4.46
C THR A 139 -9.05 87.68 -5.18
N GLU A 140 -9.06 87.61 -6.53
CA GLU A 140 -9.65 86.45 -7.23
C GLU A 140 -8.66 85.40 -7.80
N ARG A 141 -7.37 85.45 -7.45
CA ARG A 141 -6.36 84.52 -8.01
C ARG A 141 -6.35 83.13 -7.38
N ASP A 142 -6.76 82.99 -6.12
CA ASP A 142 -6.73 81.68 -5.44
C ASP A 142 -7.94 80.80 -5.81
N SER A 143 -9.10 81.41 -6.09
CA SER A 143 -10.32 80.71 -6.52
C SER A 143 -10.12 79.96 -7.85
N ALA A 144 -9.49 80.59 -8.84
CA ALA A 144 -9.21 79.97 -10.14
C ALA A 144 -8.24 78.76 -10.01
N SER A 145 -7.26 78.85 -9.11
CA SER A 145 -6.35 77.72 -8.81
C SER A 145 -7.09 76.58 -8.12
N SER A 146 -7.96 76.88 -7.15
CA SER A 146 -8.78 75.86 -6.47
C SER A 146 -9.73 75.14 -7.44
N VAL A 147 -10.39 75.88 -8.34
CA VAL A 147 -11.26 75.29 -9.36
C VAL A 147 -10.47 74.41 -10.34
N HIS A 148 -9.25 74.80 -10.73
CA HIS A 148 -8.41 73.97 -11.61
C HIS A 148 -7.96 72.66 -10.93
N VAL A 149 -7.61 72.71 -9.64
CA VAL A 149 -7.25 71.51 -8.86
C VAL A 149 -8.45 70.57 -8.70
N GLU A 150 -9.64 71.10 -8.39
CA GLU A 150 -10.85 70.27 -8.25
C GLU A 150 -11.30 69.68 -9.61
N LEU A 151 -11.14 70.43 -10.72
CA LEU A 151 -11.38 69.94 -12.07
C LEU A 151 -10.40 68.81 -12.44
N GLN A 152 -9.12 68.94 -12.09
CA GLN A 152 -8.11 67.89 -12.30
C GLN A 152 -8.41 66.65 -11.46
N ARG A 153 -8.89 66.83 -10.22
CA ARG A 153 -9.34 65.75 -9.33
C ARG A 153 -10.56 65.02 -9.88
N MET A 154 -11.57 65.74 -10.37
CA MET A 154 -12.73 65.16 -11.06
C MET A 154 -12.32 64.41 -12.32
N ASN A 155 -11.38 64.92 -13.11
CA ASN A 155 -10.87 64.21 -14.29
C ASN A 155 -10.18 62.90 -13.91
N GLN A 156 -9.37 62.90 -12.85
CA GLN A 156 -8.74 61.67 -12.34
C GLN A 156 -9.78 60.66 -11.81
N GLN A 157 -10.83 61.13 -11.14
CA GLN A 157 -11.95 60.28 -10.71
C GLN A 157 -12.74 59.71 -11.90
N ASN A 158 -13.00 60.51 -12.93
CA ASN A 158 -13.65 60.07 -14.18
C ASN A 158 -12.80 59.04 -14.94
N VAL A 159 -11.48 59.18 -14.97
CA VAL A 159 -10.57 58.16 -15.54
C VAL A 159 -10.63 56.86 -14.74
N ASN A 160 -10.60 56.93 -13.41
CA ASN A 160 -10.71 55.76 -12.55
C ASN A 160 -12.08 55.06 -12.70
N LEU A 161 -13.17 55.82 -12.77
CA LEU A 161 -14.51 55.29 -13.01
C LEU A 161 -14.63 54.63 -14.39
N LYS A 162 -14.05 55.22 -15.44
CA LYS A 162 -14.00 54.61 -16.78
C LYS A 162 -13.24 53.29 -16.77
N MET A 163 -12.09 53.22 -16.09
CA MET A 163 -11.34 51.96 -15.95
C MET A 163 -12.14 50.89 -15.18
N GLU A 164 -12.83 51.27 -14.10
CA GLU A 164 -13.64 50.32 -13.33
C GLU A 164 -14.90 49.87 -14.09
N ILE A 165 -15.54 50.76 -14.86
CA ILE A 165 -16.63 50.40 -15.78
C ILE A 165 -16.13 49.40 -16.83
N SER A 166 -14.97 49.63 -17.46
CA SER A 166 -14.38 48.66 -18.40
C SER A 166 -14.06 47.32 -17.71
N ARG A 167 -13.51 47.34 -16.50
CA ARG A 167 -13.22 46.13 -15.71
C ARG A 167 -14.49 45.35 -15.35
N LEU A 168 -15.55 46.05 -14.98
CA LEU A 168 -16.86 45.46 -14.67
C LEU A 168 -17.57 44.95 -15.93
N GLN A 169 -17.48 45.64 -17.06
CA GLN A 169 -17.97 45.17 -18.36
C GLN A 169 -17.22 43.92 -18.82
N GLU A 170 -15.90 43.86 -18.64
CA GLU A 170 -15.09 42.68 -18.98
C GLU A 170 -15.39 41.50 -18.05
N ALA A 171 -15.56 41.73 -16.74
CA ALA A 171 -16.01 40.73 -15.78
C ALA A 171 -17.45 40.24 -16.04
N LEU A 172 -18.35 41.14 -16.47
CA LEU A 172 -19.71 40.80 -16.90
C LEU A 172 -19.67 39.97 -18.18
N MET A 173 -18.85 40.33 -19.18
CA MET A 173 -18.66 39.52 -20.38
C MET A 173 -18.03 38.16 -20.08
N GLN A 174 -17.11 38.05 -19.11
CA GLN A 174 -16.58 36.75 -18.66
C GLN A 174 -17.65 35.92 -17.94
N ARG A 175 -18.55 36.54 -17.16
CA ARG A 175 -19.70 35.85 -16.54
C ARG A 175 -20.77 35.44 -17.55
N LEU A 176 -21.11 36.28 -18.52
CA LEU A 176 -22.07 35.99 -19.59
C LEU A 176 -21.55 34.95 -20.60
N ARG A 177 -20.22 34.89 -20.79
CA ARG A 177 -19.55 33.78 -21.50
C ARG A 177 -19.29 32.56 -20.61
N GLY A 178 -19.80 32.56 -19.37
CA GLY A 178 -19.61 31.50 -18.40
C GLY A 178 -20.51 30.29 -18.65
N ASN A 179 -19.89 29.13 -18.84
CA ASN A 179 -20.46 27.77 -18.66
C ASN A 179 -21.70 27.34 -19.46
N SER A 180 -22.38 28.18 -20.24
CA SER A 180 -23.50 27.75 -21.09
C SER A 180 -23.01 27.02 -22.35
N LYS A 181 -22.83 25.70 -22.26
CA LYS A 181 -22.80 24.85 -23.45
C LYS A 181 -24.19 24.82 -24.08
N PHE A 182 -24.46 25.76 -24.99
CA PHE A 182 -25.53 25.59 -25.96
C PHE A 182 -25.14 24.43 -26.87
N VAL A 183 -25.74 23.25 -26.64
CA VAL A 183 -25.48 22.05 -27.45
C VAL A 183 -26.22 22.20 -28.77
N GLY A 184 -25.65 23.00 -29.67
CA GLY A 184 -25.99 22.98 -31.08
C GLY A 184 -25.63 21.61 -31.65
N GLY A 185 -26.63 20.77 -31.87
CA GLY A 185 -26.44 19.44 -32.44
C GLY A 185 -26.01 19.50 -33.90
N GLY A 186 -25.07 18.62 -34.27
CA GLY A 186 -24.70 18.36 -35.66
C GLY A 186 -23.47 19.13 -36.14
N GLN A 187 -22.31 18.47 -36.17
CA GLN A 187 -21.90 17.70 -37.34
C GLN A 187 -20.62 16.89 -37.05
N PHE A 188 -20.48 15.76 -37.74
CA PHE A 188 -19.39 14.82 -37.58
C PHE A 188 -18.30 15.02 -38.65
N ARG A 189 -17.04 14.88 -38.22
CA ARG A 189 -15.83 14.47 -38.98
C ARG A 189 -15.11 15.50 -39.86
N SER A 190 -13.80 15.26 -39.94
CA SER A 190 -12.85 15.69 -40.97
C SER A 190 -12.31 17.12 -40.87
N MET A 191 -11.18 17.28 -40.16
CA MET A 191 -9.85 17.38 -40.80
C MET A 191 -8.75 17.37 -39.73
N ALA A 192 -7.65 16.67 -40.00
CA ALA A 192 -6.43 16.77 -39.21
C ALA A 192 -5.58 17.95 -39.69
N HIS A 193 -4.62 18.37 -38.85
CA HIS A 193 -3.59 19.39 -39.16
C HIS A 193 -4.03 20.85 -39.23
N ALA A 194 -4.39 21.42 -38.08
CA ALA A 194 -4.06 22.81 -37.75
C ALA A 194 -3.74 22.92 -36.25
N SER A 195 -2.71 23.70 -35.90
CA SER A 195 -2.28 23.94 -34.53
C SER A 195 -3.31 24.75 -33.75
N ALA A 196 -4.04 24.10 -32.84
CA ALA A 196 -5.04 24.74 -31.99
C ALA A 196 -4.39 25.47 -30.79
N PRO A 197 -4.82 26.70 -30.44
CA PRO A 197 -4.50 27.30 -29.15
C PRO A 197 -5.18 26.54 -28.01
N ALA A 198 -4.64 26.66 -26.80
CA ALA A 198 -4.96 25.79 -25.66
C ALA A 198 -6.46 25.64 -25.38
N SER A 199 -6.94 24.40 -25.40
CA SER A 199 -8.29 24.06 -24.93
C SER A 199 -8.43 24.30 -23.42
N PRO A 200 -9.64 24.59 -22.90
CA PRO A 200 -9.85 24.73 -21.47
C PRO A 200 -9.55 23.40 -20.78
N LYS A 201 -8.69 23.46 -19.74
CA LYS A 201 -8.28 22.30 -18.94
C LYS A 201 -9.53 21.56 -18.45
N VAL A 202 -9.72 20.33 -18.92
CA VAL A 202 -10.55 19.33 -18.22
C VAL A 202 -10.07 19.31 -16.76
N PRO A 203 -10.97 19.29 -15.75
CA PRO A 203 -10.55 19.24 -14.36
C PRO A 203 -9.56 18.10 -14.17
N LEU A 204 -8.32 18.41 -13.77
CA LEU A 204 -7.32 17.36 -13.61
C LEU A 204 -7.85 16.36 -12.58
N PRO A 205 -7.97 15.07 -12.92
CA PRO A 205 -8.44 14.09 -11.96
C PRO A 205 -7.49 14.08 -10.76
N CYS A 206 -8.07 14.24 -9.57
CA CYS A 206 -7.34 14.29 -8.30
C CYS A 206 -6.24 13.23 -8.26
N SER A 207 -5.02 13.63 -7.87
CA SER A 207 -3.85 12.74 -7.81
C SER A 207 -4.13 11.50 -6.96
N ASN A 208 -4.85 11.64 -5.84
CA ASN A 208 -5.25 10.51 -4.99
C ASN A 208 -6.24 9.59 -5.72
N CYS A 209 -7.17 10.12 -6.51
CA CYS A 209 -8.09 9.32 -7.33
C CYS A 209 -7.36 8.58 -8.45
N LEU A 210 -6.37 9.21 -9.10
CA LEU A 210 -5.50 8.56 -10.09
C LEU A 210 -4.70 7.42 -9.44
N SER A 211 -4.06 7.67 -8.30
CA SER A 211 -3.29 6.67 -7.55
C SER A 211 -4.17 5.51 -7.07
N CYS A 212 -5.36 5.78 -6.54
CA CYS A 212 -6.33 4.74 -6.15
C CYS A 212 -6.80 3.93 -7.38
N ARG A 213 -7.06 4.58 -8.52
CA ARG A 213 -7.46 3.89 -9.76
C ARG A 213 -6.32 3.06 -10.34
N ALA A 214 -5.08 3.52 -10.26
CA ALA A 214 -3.89 2.78 -10.67
C ALA A 214 -3.66 1.56 -9.76
N ALA A 215 -3.77 1.74 -8.44
CA ALA A 215 -3.66 0.66 -7.46
C ALA A 215 -4.77 -0.39 -7.63
N LEU A 216 -6.03 0.03 -7.83
CA LEU A 216 -7.15 -0.87 -8.14
C LEU A 216 -6.93 -1.63 -9.47
N LYS A 217 -6.39 -0.95 -10.50
CA LYS A 217 -6.06 -1.59 -11.78
C LYS A 217 -4.93 -2.61 -11.61
N LYS A 218 -3.91 -2.31 -10.80
CA LYS A 218 -2.83 -3.24 -10.45
C LYS A 218 -3.39 -4.45 -9.71
N ALA A 219 -4.09 -4.24 -8.59
CA ALA A 219 -4.69 -5.32 -7.80
C ALA A 219 -5.67 -6.20 -8.60
N LYS A 220 -6.43 -5.62 -9.55
CA LYS A 220 -7.26 -6.40 -10.49
C LYS A 220 -6.43 -7.21 -11.50
N GLY A 221 -5.28 -6.71 -11.92
CA GLY A 221 -4.31 -7.45 -12.73
C GLY A 221 -3.67 -8.59 -11.94
N ASP A 222 -3.21 -8.29 -10.73
CA ASP A 222 -2.60 -9.26 -9.81
C ASP A 222 -3.59 -10.39 -9.46
N LEU A 223 -4.83 -10.06 -9.08
CA LEU A 223 -5.92 -11.04 -8.87
C LEU A 223 -6.19 -11.90 -10.12
N LYS A 224 -6.14 -11.31 -11.31
CA LYS A 224 -6.32 -12.05 -12.58
C LYS A 224 -5.13 -12.99 -12.86
N GLY A 225 -3.94 -12.67 -12.35
CA GLY A 225 -2.74 -13.52 -12.44
C GLY A 225 -2.70 -14.62 -11.37
N THR A 226 -3.06 -14.31 -10.12
CA THR A 226 -3.00 -15.27 -9.00
C THR A 226 -4.14 -16.28 -9.00
N LYS A 227 -5.35 -15.88 -9.42
CA LYS A 227 -6.51 -16.78 -9.48
C LYS A 227 -6.25 -18.10 -10.26
N PRO A 228 -5.78 -18.09 -11.53
CA PRO A 228 -5.51 -19.33 -12.25
C PRO A 228 -4.38 -20.16 -11.63
N ILE A 229 -3.43 -19.53 -10.92
CA ILE A 229 -2.36 -20.24 -10.19
C ILE A 229 -2.95 -20.98 -8.99
N MET A 230 -3.87 -20.37 -8.24
CA MET A 230 -4.57 -21.05 -7.14
C MET A 230 -5.47 -22.19 -7.64
N GLU A 231 -6.22 -21.97 -8.74
CA GLU A 231 -7.06 -23.01 -9.35
C GLU A 231 -6.21 -24.21 -9.83
N GLU A 232 -5.06 -23.96 -10.45
CA GLU A 232 -4.09 -24.98 -10.87
C GLU A 232 -3.44 -25.71 -9.69
N LEU A 233 -3.06 -25.01 -8.62
CA LEU A 233 -2.53 -25.63 -7.41
C LEU A 233 -3.59 -26.47 -6.68
N GLN A 234 -4.84 -26.00 -6.62
CA GLN A 234 -5.95 -26.75 -6.05
C GLN A 234 -6.27 -28.01 -6.87
N ARG A 235 -6.21 -27.91 -8.21
CA ARG A 235 -6.29 -29.07 -9.12
C ARG A 235 -5.20 -30.10 -8.80
N LYS A 236 -3.93 -29.67 -8.75
CA LYS A 236 -2.79 -30.54 -8.41
C LYS A 236 -2.95 -31.21 -7.04
N ILE A 237 -3.37 -30.46 -6.02
CA ILE A 237 -3.66 -31.02 -4.68
C ILE A 237 -4.72 -32.12 -4.76
N SER A 238 -5.80 -31.90 -5.54
CA SER A 238 -6.85 -32.91 -5.70
C SER A 238 -6.38 -34.15 -6.45
N GLU A 239 -5.58 -33.99 -7.50
CA GLU A 239 -4.99 -35.08 -8.28
C GLU A 239 -4.00 -35.91 -7.44
N SER A 240 -3.09 -35.25 -6.71
CA SER A 240 -2.16 -35.94 -5.80
C SER A 240 -2.88 -36.68 -4.67
N LEU A 241 -4.02 -36.18 -4.18
CA LEU A 241 -4.84 -36.87 -3.18
C LEU A 241 -5.53 -38.13 -3.76
N VAL A 242 -6.00 -38.07 -5.00
CA VAL A 242 -6.59 -39.24 -5.71
C VAL A 242 -5.50 -40.27 -6.01
N ALA A 243 -4.35 -39.84 -6.55
CA ALA A 243 -3.19 -40.70 -6.80
C ALA A 243 -2.74 -41.41 -5.51
N ARG A 244 -2.63 -40.69 -4.38
CA ARG A 244 -2.26 -41.28 -3.09
C ARG A 244 -3.27 -42.32 -2.58
N ARG A 245 -4.58 -42.15 -2.84
CA ARG A 245 -5.59 -43.17 -2.50
C ARG A 245 -5.42 -44.42 -3.36
N HIS A 246 -5.31 -44.25 -4.68
CA HIS A 246 -5.08 -45.36 -5.60
C HIS A 246 -3.80 -46.14 -5.24
N MET A 247 -2.69 -45.44 -4.94
CA MET A 247 -1.42 -46.07 -4.55
C MET A 247 -1.55 -46.85 -3.24
N ALA A 248 -2.29 -46.33 -2.26
CA ALA A 248 -2.57 -47.03 -1.00
C ALA A 248 -3.44 -48.29 -1.22
N GLU A 249 -4.46 -48.22 -2.08
CA GLU A 249 -5.29 -49.38 -2.46
C GLU A 249 -4.47 -50.45 -3.20
N THR A 250 -3.55 -50.06 -4.09
CA THR A 250 -2.65 -51.02 -4.75
C THR A 250 -1.62 -51.62 -3.80
N ASN A 251 -1.10 -50.85 -2.84
CA ASN A 251 -0.18 -51.39 -1.83
C ASN A 251 -0.89 -52.40 -0.93
N ALA A 252 -2.11 -52.12 -0.49
CA ALA A 252 -2.91 -53.06 0.30
C ALA A 252 -3.13 -54.39 -0.45
N ARG A 253 -3.46 -54.35 -1.75
CA ARG A 253 -3.61 -55.57 -2.59
C ARG A 253 -2.29 -56.33 -2.75
N LYS A 254 -1.16 -55.64 -2.95
CA LYS A 254 0.16 -56.29 -3.02
C LYS A 254 0.58 -56.92 -1.68
N GLN A 255 0.27 -56.26 -0.55
CA GLN A 255 0.53 -56.77 0.79
C GLN A 255 -0.33 -58.01 1.10
N GLU A 256 -1.59 -58.02 0.66
CA GLU A 256 -2.46 -59.20 0.71
C GLU A 256 -1.90 -60.35 -0.15
N GLN A 257 -1.39 -60.06 -1.35
CA GLN A 257 -0.72 -61.05 -2.20
C GLN A 257 0.56 -61.63 -1.55
N ILE A 258 1.37 -60.80 -0.89
CA ILE A 258 2.54 -61.28 -0.12
C ILE A 258 2.07 -62.25 0.98
N ALA A 259 1.08 -61.87 1.78
CA ALA A 259 0.57 -62.73 2.86
C ALA A 259 0.02 -64.07 2.33
N GLN A 260 -0.61 -64.08 1.15
CA GLN A 260 -1.05 -65.32 0.49
C GLN A 260 0.15 -66.19 0.08
N LEU A 261 1.16 -65.62 -0.58
CA LEU A 261 2.37 -66.34 -0.99
C LEU A 261 3.18 -66.86 0.20
N GLU A 262 3.24 -66.13 1.32
CA GLU A 262 3.87 -66.58 2.56
C GLU A 262 3.16 -67.78 3.18
N VAL A 263 1.82 -67.82 3.15
CA VAL A 263 1.02 -68.97 3.59
C VAL A 263 1.24 -70.18 2.68
N GLU A 264 1.28 -69.98 1.35
CA GLU A 264 1.58 -71.05 0.39
C GLU A 264 3.02 -71.60 0.57
N LEU A 265 4.00 -70.71 0.79
CA LEU A 265 5.39 -71.08 1.09
C LEU A 265 5.49 -71.88 2.40
N GLN A 266 4.78 -71.47 3.46
CA GLN A 266 4.75 -72.21 4.72
C GLN A 266 4.14 -73.61 4.53
N ALA A 267 3.00 -73.72 3.83
CA ALA A 267 2.38 -75.01 3.53
C ALA A 267 3.31 -75.91 2.68
N ALA A 268 4.04 -75.33 1.72
CA ALA A 268 5.03 -76.06 0.93
C ALA A 268 6.22 -76.56 1.79
N ASN A 269 6.72 -75.74 2.70
CA ASN A 269 7.75 -76.12 3.68
C ASN A 269 7.29 -77.28 4.57
N ASP A 270 6.07 -77.22 5.11
CA ASP A 270 5.51 -78.28 5.96
C ASP A 270 5.38 -79.61 5.19
N ILE A 271 4.93 -79.56 3.93
CA ILE A 271 4.88 -80.73 3.04
C ILE A 271 6.29 -81.28 2.77
N ALA A 272 7.27 -80.44 2.45
CA ALA A 272 8.64 -80.86 2.19
C ALA A 272 9.32 -81.45 3.44
N ALA A 273 9.03 -80.94 4.63
CA ALA A 273 9.48 -81.54 5.89
C ALA A 273 8.91 -82.96 6.07
N GLN A 274 7.62 -83.18 5.76
CA GLN A 274 7.01 -84.51 5.76
C GLN A 274 7.64 -85.45 4.71
N GLN A 275 7.91 -84.95 3.49
CA GLN A 275 8.59 -85.76 2.46
C GLN A 275 10.02 -86.13 2.91
N THR A 276 10.76 -85.19 3.51
CA THR A 276 12.12 -85.41 4.01
C THR A 276 12.15 -86.48 5.11
N ALA A 277 11.18 -86.44 6.04
CA ALA A 277 11.02 -87.48 7.05
C ALA A 277 10.71 -88.85 6.42
N LEU A 278 9.85 -88.91 5.40
CA LEU A 278 9.54 -90.16 4.68
C LEU A 278 10.74 -90.71 3.92
N VAL A 279 11.53 -89.86 3.26
CA VAL A 279 12.82 -90.24 2.63
C VAL A 279 13.78 -90.83 3.66
N ALA A 280 13.88 -90.21 4.84
CA ALA A 280 14.75 -90.70 5.92
C ALA A 280 14.32 -92.08 6.45
N THR A 281 13.02 -92.32 6.64
CA THR A 281 12.48 -93.62 7.05
C THR A 281 12.72 -94.68 5.98
N LEU A 282 12.38 -94.42 4.71
CA LEU A 282 12.61 -95.37 3.61
C LEU A 282 14.09 -95.72 3.43
N ARG A 283 15.00 -94.76 3.69
CA ARG A 283 16.45 -95.02 3.70
C ARG A 283 16.84 -95.99 4.81
N LEU A 284 16.33 -95.77 6.02
CA LEU A 284 16.59 -96.62 7.18
C LEU A 284 16.08 -98.06 6.92
N ASP A 285 14.87 -98.20 6.38
CA ASP A 285 14.27 -99.49 6.03
C ASP A 285 15.07 -100.22 4.94
N LEU A 286 15.53 -99.49 3.92
CA LEU A 286 16.39 -100.02 2.86
C LEU A 286 17.74 -100.52 3.40
N ASP A 287 18.37 -99.73 4.27
CA ASP A 287 19.65 -100.08 4.88
C ASP A 287 19.50 -101.25 5.88
N GLN A 288 18.39 -101.36 6.60
CA GLN A 288 18.06 -102.53 7.43
C GLN A 288 17.82 -103.80 6.60
N ALA A 289 17.07 -103.72 5.50
CA ALA A 289 16.82 -104.87 4.63
C ALA A 289 18.10 -105.39 3.96
N ARG A 290 19.02 -104.49 3.59
CA ARG A 290 20.37 -104.84 3.10
C ARG A 290 21.26 -105.53 4.13
N GLN A 291 20.99 -105.34 5.43
CA GLN A 291 21.78 -105.90 6.53
C GLN A 291 21.23 -107.24 7.06
N ARG A 292 20.08 -107.73 6.59
CA ARG A 292 19.55 -109.04 7.02
C ARG A 292 20.42 -110.18 6.50
N PRO A 293 20.83 -111.15 7.35
CA PRO A 293 21.59 -112.31 6.92
C PRO A 293 20.71 -113.24 6.07
N SER A 294 21.22 -113.64 4.90
CA SER A 294 20.46 -114.42 3.91
C SER A 294 20.13 -115.84 4.42
N THR A 295 18.84 -116.15 4.51
CA THR A 295 18.34 -117.49 4.87
C THR A 295 17.53 -118.11 3.73
N ALA A 296 18.15 -119.01 2.96
CA ALA A 296 17.56 -119.98 2.03
C ALA A 296 16.65 -119.51 0.86
N THR A 297 15.99 -118.35 0.92
CA THR A 297 15.08 -117.80 -0.12
C THR A 297 15.64 -116.53 -0.77
N ALA A 298 16.91 -116.60 -1.20
CA ALA A 298 17.68 -115.45 -1.67
C ALA A 298 17.12 -114.72 -2.92
N ALA A 299 16.25 -115.36 -3.71
CA ALA A 299 15.65 -114.73 -4.89
C ALA A 299 14.56 -113.70 -4.53
N THR A 300 13.65 -114.06 -3.61
CA THR A 300 12.54 -113.18 -3.18
C THR A 300 13.00 -112.02 -2.30
N ASP A 301 14.03 -112.22 -1.47
CA ASP A 301 14.60 -111.14 -0.66
C ASP A 301 15.24 -110.04 -1.55
N HIS A 302 15.79 -110.44 -2.70
CA HIS A 302 16.43 -109.50 -3.63
C HIS A 302 15.41 -108.61 -4.37
N GLU A 303 14.25 -109.15 -4.73
CA GLU A 303 13.13 -108.40 -5.33
C GLU A 303 12.57 -107.35 -4.36
N ILE A 304 12.42 -107.71 -3.06
CA ILE A 304 11.92 -106.79 -2.03
C ILE A 304 12.88 -105.60 -1.84
N VAL A 305 14.19 -105.85 -1.80
CA VAL A 305 15.20 -104.78 -1.68
C VAL A 305 15.21 -103.87 -2.92
N ASP A 306 15.02 -104.43 -4.12
CA ASP A 306 15.00 -103.65 -5.37
C ASP A 306 13.71 -102.81 -5.53
N ASP A 307 12.56 -103.32 -5.09
CA ASP A 307 11.31 -102.55 -5.03
C ASP A 307 11.36 -101.41 -3.98
N MET A 308 11.96 -101.67 -2.80
CA MET A 308 12.22 -100.60 -1.84
C MET A 308 13.23 -99.57 -2.37
N ALA A 309 14.25 -99.97 -3.13
CA ALA A 309 15.19 -99.05 -3.76
C ALA A 309 14.50 -98.14 -4.79
N LYS A 310 13.55 -98.67 -5.57
CA LYS A 310 12.72 -97.90 -6.50
C LYS A 310 11.82 -96.91 -5.75
N LYS A 311 11.13 -97.35 -4.70
CA LYS A 311 10.30 -96.48 -3.83
C LYS A 311 11.11 -95.34 -3.22
N TYR A 312 12.27 -95.65 -2.65
CA TYR A 312 13.19 -94.64 -2.13
C TYR A 312 13.63 -93.64 -3.21
N LYS A 313 14.00 -94.10 -4.42
CA LYS A 313 14.40 -93.24 -5.52
C LYS A 313 13.27 -92.29 -5.96
N ILE A 314 12.06 -92.80 -6.18
CA ILE A 314 10.89 -92.00 -6.56
C ILE A 314 10.58 -90.97 -5.48
N GLN A 315 10.63 -91.37 -4.21
CA GLN A 315 10.37 -90.48 -3.08
C GLN A 315 11.43 -89.36 -2.95
N LEU A 316 12.67 -89.62 -3.35
CA LEU A 316 13.76 -88.66 -3.38
C LEU A 316 13.64 -87.67 -4.56
N GLU A 317 13.17 -88.14 -5.73
CA GLU A 317 12.79 -87.29 -6.87
C GLU A 317 11.63 -86.35 -6.51
N ILE A 318 10.58 -86.86 -5.86
CA ILE A 318 9.47 -86.05 -5.32
C ILE A 318 9.97 -84.99 -4.32
N SER A 319 10.89 -85.36 -3.42
CA SER A 319 11.46 -84.43 -2.45
C SER A 319 12.25 -83.29 -3.12
N HIS A 320 13.00 -83.58 -4.20
CA HIS A 320 13.69 -82.55 -4.97
C HIS A 320 12.72 -81.63 -5.74
N GLU A 321 11.65 -82.16 -6.32
CA GLU A 321 10.64 -81.33 -6.98
C GLU A 321 9.91 -80.41 -5.99
N LYS A 322 9.66 -80.88 -4.76
CA LYS A 322 9.11 -80.04 -3.69
C LYS A 322 10.08 -78.96 -3.20
N GLN A 323 11.38 -79.26 -3.12
CA GLN A 323 12.38 -78.21 -2.85
C GLN A 323 12.39 -77.17 -3.97
N ALA A 324 12.41 -77.58 -5.23
CA ALA A 324 12.34 -76.66 -6.37
C ALA A 324 11.01 -75.88 -6.44
N GLN A 325 9.93 -76.36 -5.80
CA GLN A 325 8.69 -75.59 -5.62
C GLN A 325 8.85 -74.52 -4.52
N ILE A 326 9.50 -74.85 -3.41
CA ILE A 326 9.82 -73.89 -2.33
C ILE A 326 10.72 -72.77 -2.84
N ASP A 327 11.80 -73.11 -3.56
CA ASP A 327 12.77 -72.13 -4.06
C ASP A 327 12.08 -71.10 -4.99
N ARG A 328 11.16 -71.55 -5.85
CA ARG A 328 10.34 -70.67 -6.70
C ARG A 328 9.40 -69.76 -5.88
N LEU A 329 8.72 -70.30 -4.86
CA LEU A 329 7.88 -69.50 -3.98
C LEU A 329 8.68 -68.46 -3.18
N GLN A 330 9.92 -68.76 -2.80
CA GLN A 330 10.83 -67.79 -2.16
C GLN A 330 11.20 -66.65 -3.11
N ASP A 331 11.53 -66.96 -4.37
CA ASP A 331 11.80 -65.96 -5.41
C ASP A 331 10.57 -65.06 -5.69
N ASP A 332 9.36 -65.66 -5.76
CA ASP A 332 8.10 -64.94 -5.95
C ASP A 332 7.77 -64.01 -4.77
N VAL A 333 7.92 -64.48 -3.52
CA VAL A 333 7.79 -63.65 -2.31
C VAL A 333 8.79 -62.50 -2.31
N ALA A 334 10.05 -62.74 -2.69
CA ALA A 334 11.09 -61.70 -2.77
C ALA A 334 10.83 -60.70 -3.91
N ALA A 335 10.26 -61.13 -5.04
CA ALA A 335 9.81 -60.24 -6.11
C ALA A 335 8.61 -59.36 -5.67
N ALA A 336 7.63 -59.95 -4.98
CA ALA A 336 6.47 -59.24 -4.46
C ALA A 336 6.88 -58.17 -3.43
N HIS A 337 7.78 -58.50 -2.50
CA HIS A 337 8.34 -57.55 -1.53
C HIS A 337 9.01 -56.34 -2.20
N ARG A 338 9.88 -56.55 -3.20
CA ARG A 338 10.49 -55.45 -3.97
C ARG A 338 9.43 -54.57 -4.64
N SER A 339 8.40 -55.18 -5.22
CA SER A 339 7.30 -54.46 -5.87
C SER A 339 6.43 -53.64 -4.88
N VAL A 340 6.33 -54.04 -3.62
CA VAL A 340 5.72 -53.22 -2.56
C VAL A 340 6.64 -52.05 -2.23
N GLN A 341 7.93 -52.29 -2.00
CA GLN A 341 8.90 -51.26 -1.63
C GLN A 341 8.99 -50.12 -2.68
N GLU A 342 9.10 -50.45 -3.96
CA GLU A 342 9.08 -49.47 -5.08
C GLU A 342 7.80 -48.61 -5.08
N SER A 343 6.68 -49.21 -4.66
CA SER A 343 5.36 -48.56 -4.61
C SER A 343 5.18 -47.72 -3.34
N GLU A 344 5.83 -48.08 -2.23
CA GLU A 344 5.95 -47.25 -1.03
C GLU A 344 6.84 -46.03 -1.27
N ASP A 345 7.99 -46.19 -1.93
CA ASP A 345 8.86 -45.08 -2.35
C ASP A 345 8.11 -44.11 -3.29
N SER A 346 7.37 -44.66 -4.26
CA SER A 346 6.50 -43.87 -5.15
C SER A 346 5.38 -43.14 -4.38
N THR A 347 4.80 -43.78 -3.35
CA THR A 347 3.78 -43.16 -2.48
C THR A 347 4.39 -42.03 -1.64
N LEU A 348 5.64 -42.17 -1.19
CA LEU A 348 6.38 -41.15 -0.46
C LEU A 348 6.73 -39.95 -1.37
N ALA A 349 7.09 -40.20 -2.63
CA ALA A 349 7.28 -39.14 -3.62
C ALA A 349 6.00 -38.30 -3.83
N VAL A 350 4.86 -38.94 -4.12
CA VAL A 350 3.56 -38.26 -4.29
C VAL A 350 3.15 -37.51 -3.01
N ARG A 351 3.50 -38.03 -1.82
CA ARG A 351 3.25 -37.35 -0.54
C ARG A 351 4.07 -36.07 -0.39
N ASN A 352 5.32 -36.07 -0.84
CA ASN A 352 6.19 -34.89 -0.83
C ASN A 352 5.71 -33.84 -1.84
N GLU A 353 5.32 -34.26 -3.05
CA GLU A 353 4.71 -33.37 -4.05
C GLU A 353 3.43 -32.71 -3.54
N LEU A 354 2.54 -33.49 -2.90
CA LEU A 354 1.33 -32.97 -2.27
C LEU A 354 1.66 -31.93 -1.19
N ALA A 355 2.65 -32.18 -0.33
CA ALA A 355 3.08 -31.24 0.70
C ALA A 355 3.65 -29.94 0.10
N GLN A 356 4.43 -30.05 -0.98
CA GLN A 356 4.96 -28.89 -1.71
C GLN A 356 3.84 -28.08 -2.39
N ALA A 357 2.86 -28.75 -2.99
CA ALA A 357 1.69 -28.11 -3.60
C ALA A 357 0.81 -27.40 -2.55
N GLN A 358 0.58 -28.02 -1.39
CA GLN A 358 -0.12 -27.42 -0.26
C GLN A 358 0.61 -26.19 0.29
N ALA A 359 1.93 -26.26 0.47
CA ALA A 359 2.73 -25.11 0.91
C ALA A 359 2.68 -23.95 -0.12
N SER A 360 2.77 -24.27 -1.42
CA SER A 360 2.67 -23.29 -2.50
C SER A 360 1.28 -22.63 -2.55
N PHE A 361 0.21 -23.39 -2.35
CA PHE A 361 -1.15 -22.88 -2.27
C PHE A 361 -1.35 -21.95 -1.07
N ALA A 362 -0.84 -22.34 0.11
CA ALA A 362 -0.91 -21.52 1.32
C ALA A 362 -0.16 -20.18 1.17
N MET A 363 1.01 -20.17 0.53
CA MET A 363 1.72 -18.92 0.19
C MET A 363 0.91 -18.05 -0.77
N ALA A 364 0.41 -18.61 -1.87
CA ALA A 364 -0.40 -17.85 -2.84
C ALA A 364 -1.70 -17.28 -2.22
N GLN A 365 -2.32 -18.00 -1.28
CA GLN A 365 -3.47 -17.54 -0.51
C GLN A 365 -3.10 -16.40 0.45
N SER A 366 -1.95 -16.49 1.13
CA SER A 366 -1.44 -15.44 2.01
C SER A 366 -1.11 -14.15 1.26
N ASP A 367 -0.43 -14.26 0.10
CA ASP A 367 -0.11 -13.11 -0.76
C ASP A 367 -1.38 -12.41 -1.25
N LEU A 368 -2.39 -13.19 -1.65
CA LEU A 368 -3.69 -12.65 -2.07
C LEU A 368 -4.42 -11.94 -0.92
N GLN A 369 -4.40 -12.50 0.28
CA GLN A 369 -5.00 -11.87 1.46
C GLN A 369 -4.30 -10.54 1.79
N GLN A 370 -2.96 -10.50 1.73
CA GLN A 370 -2.19 -9.29 1.98
C GLN A 370 -2.50 -8.17 0.98
N GLU A 371 -2.66 -8.47 -0.31
CA GLU A 371 -3.08 -7.47 -1.31
C GLU A 371 -4.55 -7.04 -1.13
N LEU A 372 -5.45 -7.91 -0.68
CA LEU A 372 -6.82 -7.54 -0.32
C LEU A 372 -6.85 -6.56 0.86
N ASP A 373 -6.10 -6.83 1.93
CA ASP A 373 -6.00 -5.98 3.11
C ASP A 373 -5.37 -4.61 2.76
N ARG A 374 -4.33 -4.62 1.92
CA ARG A 374 -3.71 -3.41 1.36
C ARG A 374 -4.71 -2.57 0.55
N VAL A 375 -5.55 -3.20 -0.29
CA VAL A 375 -6.61 -2.50 -1.03
C VAL A 375 -7.71 -1.97 -0.11
N ALA A 376 -8.09 -2.71 0.93
CA ALA A 376 -9.04 -2.27 1.93
C ALA A 376 -8.53 -1.02 2.69
N ALA A 377 -7.27 -1.03 3.14
CA ALA A 377 -6.62 0.11 3.79
C ALA A 377 -6.55 1.35 2.88
N MET A 378 -6.19 1.19 1.60
CA MET A 378 -6.21 2.30 0.63
C MET A 378 -7.62 2.87 0.42
N ARG A 379 -8.66 2.01 0.37
CA ARG A 379 -10.06 2.46 0.27
C ARG A 379 -10.49 3.21 1.53
N ALA A 380 -10.17 2.71 2.72
CA ALA A 380 -10.51 3.35 3.99
C ALA A 380 -9.87 4.75 4.07
N LYS A 381 -8.58 4.88 3.72
CA LYS A 381 -7.91 6.18 3.64
C LYS A 381 -8.60 7.13 2.65
N HIS A 382 -8.91 6.67 1.44
CA HIS A 382 -9.63 7.50 0.46
C HIS A 382 -11.01 7.96 0.96
N HIS A 383 -11.73 7.14 1.74
CA HIS A 383 -13.00 7.56 2.35
C HIS A 383 -12.79 8.62 3.44
N ALA A 384 -11.75 8.49 4.26
CA ALA A 384 -11.38 9.50 5.25
C ALA A 384 -10.97 10.84 4.59
N ASP A 385 -10.11 10.79 3.55
CA ASP A 385 -9.69 11.96 2.78
C ASP A 385 -10.92 12.68 2.15
N MET A 386 -11.85 11.92 1.56
CA MET A 386 -13.08 12.47 0.97
C MET A 386 -14.06 13.03 2.02
N ALA A 387 -14.13 12.43 3.22
CA ALA A 387 -14.93 12.96 4.33
C ALA A 387 -14.33 14.27 4.86
N GLY A 388 -13.00 14.35 5.01
CA GLY A 388 -12.30 15.57 5.38
C GLY A 388 -12.50 16.70 4.36
N LEU A 389 -12.43 16.40 3.06
CA LEU A 389 -12.71 17.37 2.00
C LEU A 389 -14.15 17.89 2.02
N ARG A 390 -15.14 17.03 2.30
CA ARG A 390 -16.54 17.45 2.48
C ARG A 390 -16.68 18.38 3.69
N HIS A 391 -16.14 17.98 4.84
CA HIS A 391 -16.19 18.80 6.05
C HIS A 391 -15.53 20.18 5.86
N ALA A 392 -14.39 20.24 5.18
CA ALA A 392 -13.71 21.50 4.84
C ALA A 392 -14.52 22.37 3.86
N HIS A 393 -15.18 21.74 2.88
CA HIS A 393 -16.11 22.43 1.97
C HIS A 393 -17.31 23.02 2.73
N ASP A 394 -17.95 22.23 3.59
CA ASP A 394 -19.13 22.64 4.33
C ASP A 394 -18.81 23.77 5.32
N LEU A 395 -17.63 23.71 5.96
CA LEU A 395 -17.09 24.80 6.78
C LEU A 395 -16.87 26.09 5.95
N ALA A 396 -16.29 25.96 4.74
CA ALA A 396 -16.08 27.11 3.86
C ALA A 396 -17.39 27.72 3.35
N VAL A 397 -18.42 26.90 3.06
CA VAL A 397 -19.77 27.38 2.72
C VAL A 397 -20.42 28.10 3.90
N HIS A 398 -20.31 27.56 5.13
CA HIS A 398 -20.80 28.24 6.32
C HIS A 398 -20.08 29.56 6.59
N GLN A 399 -18.76 29.62 6.40
CA GLN A 399 -17.99 30.86 6.55
C GLN A 399 -18.39 31.90 5.49
N ALA A 400 -18.53 31.49 4.23
CA ALA A 400 -18.99 32.37 3.15
C ALA A 400 -20.40 32.92 3.39
N ALA A 401 -21.30 32.12 3.98
CA ALA A 401 -22.63 32.59 4.39
C ALA A 401 -22.55 33.64 5.52
N GLN A 402 -21.74 33.38 6.56
CA GLN A 402 -21.52 34.35 7.66
C GLN A 402 -20.92 35.67 7.16
N ASP A 403 -19.96 35.61 6.23
CA ASP A 403 -19.37 36.81 5.64
C ASP A 403 -20.37 37.54 4.73
N ALA A 404 -21.19 36.84 3.95
CA ALA A 404 -22.27 37.47 3.18
C ALA A 404 -23.28 38.20 4.08
N ASP A 405 -23.65 37.63 5.23
CA ASP A 405 -24.56 38.29 6.18
C ASP A 405 -23.89 39.48 6.90
N ARG A 406 -22.58 39.41 7.17
CA ARG A 406 -21.79 40.57 7.64
C ARG A 406 -21.79 41.70 6.60
N TRP A 407 -21.62 41.39 5.32
CA TRP A 407 -21.66 42.38 4.24
C TRP A 407 -23.04 43.04 4.14
N LYS A 408 -24.14 42.28 4.13
CA LYS A 408 -25.51 42.83 4.17
C LYS A 408 -25.75 43.72 5.39
N ALA A 409 -25.25 43.33 6.56
CA ALA A 409 -25.37 44.12 7.79
C ALA A 409 -24.55 45.42 7.74
N GLN A 410 -23.43 45.46 6.99
CA GLN A 410 -22.68 46.69 6.74
C GLN A 410 -23.37 47.56 5.68
N GLU A 411 -23.83 46.98 4.58
CA GLU A 411 -24.61 47.64 3.52
C GLU A 411 -25.80 48.38 4.10
N LYS A 412 -26.63 47.71 4.92
CA LYS A 412 -27.75 48.34 5.62
C LYS A 412 -27.30 49.50 6.54
N LYS A 413 -26.20 49.37 7.28
CA LYS A 413 -25.67 50.47 8.11
C LYS A 413 -25.22 51.68 7.28
N TRP A 414 -24.68 51.46 6.09
CA TRP A 414 -24.32 52.54 5.17
C TRP A 414 -25.56 53.17 4.55
N GLU A 415 -26.58 52.39 4.21
CA GLU A 415 -27.87 52.87 3.71
C GLU A 415 -28.63 53.71 4.77
N ASP A 416 -28.72 53.22 6.00
CA ASP A 416 -29.32 53.93 7.13
C ASP A 416 -28.56 55.25 7.42
N ARG A 417 -27.23 55.24 7.30
CA ARG A 417 -26.38 56.44 7.43
C ARG A 417 -26.56 57.43 6.27
N ALA A 418 -26.73 56.95 5.04
CA ALA A 418 -27.00 57.79 3.88
C ALA A 418 -28.33 58.53 4.05
N LYS A 419 -29.41 57.81 4.41
CA LYS A 419 -30.72 58.40 4.73
C LYS A 419 -30.66 59.43 5.86
N ALA A 420 -29.88 59.15 6.91
CA ALA A 420 -29.68 60.12 7.99
C ALA A 420 -28.94 61.40 7.54
N LEU A 421 -28.00 61.29 6.60
CA LEU A 421 -27.30 62.43 6.00
C LEU A 421 -28.18 63.22 5.03
N GLU A 422 -29.07 62.55 4.28
CA GLU A 422 -30.08 63.20 3.43
C GLU A 422 -31.07 64.02 4.28
N LEU A 423 -31.63 63.43 5.34
CA LEU A 423 -32.50 64.14 6.29
C LEU A 423 -31.78 65.33 6.95
N ALA A 424 -30.50 65.19 7.28
CA ALA A 424 -29.71 66.29 7.86
C ALA A 424 -29.42 67.40 6.82
N ARG A 425 -29.18 67.05 5.56
CA ARG A 425 -29.03 68.01 4.45
C ARG A 425 -30.32 68.80 4.25
N ASP A 426 -31.45 68.12 4.21
CA ASP A 426 -32.75 68.75 3.93
C ASP A 426 -33.17 69.68 5.09
N ALA A 427 -32.94 69.25 6.34
CA ALA A 427 -33.11 70.11 7.50
C ALA A 427 -32.15 71.33 7.54
N LEU A 428 -30.96 71.23 6.93
CA LEU A 428 -30.05 72.38 6.77
C LEU A 428 -30.50 73.31 5.63
N ALA A 429 -31.03 72.76 4.53
CA ALA A 429 -31.61 73.55 3.45
C ALA A 429 -32.81 74.38 3.95
N GLU A 430 -33.77 73.76 4.66
CA GLU A 430 -34.89 74.50 5.25
C GLU A 430 -34.45 75.60 6.24
N ARG A 431 -33.33 75.39 6.95
CA ARG A 431 -32.77 76.40 7.87
C ARG A 431 -32.10 77.54 7.11
N LEU A 432 -31.49 77.27 5.96
CA LEU A 432 -30.95 78.28 5.07
C LEU A 432 -32.08 79.12 4.45
N ASP A 433 -33.12 78.47 3.91
CA ASP A 433 -34.30 79.15 3.35
C ASP A 433 -34.98 80.08 4.38
N ARG A 434 -35.12 79.60 5.62
CA ARG A 434 -35.62 80.42 6.75
C ARG A 434 -34.69 81.60 7.06
N ALA A 435 -33.39 81.39 7.15
CA ALA A 435 -32.42 82.46 7.40
C ALA A 435 -32.39 83.51 6.26
N GLU A 436 -32.54 83.07 5.00
CA GLU A 436 -32.68 83.98 3.85
C GLU A 436 -33.99 84.77 3.90
N ALA A 437 -35.10 84.15 4.29
CA ALA A 437 -36.38 84.83 4.46
C ALA A 437 -36.31 85.88 5.59
N ASP A 438 -35.70 85.53 6.73
CA ASP A 438 -35.46 86.45 7.84
C ASP A 438 -34.51 87.59 7.44
N GLN A 439 -33.46 87.31 6.64
CA GLN A 439 -32.57 88.34 6.10
C GLN A 439 -33.30 89.29 5.15
N LYS A 440 -34.15 88.76 4.25
CA LYS A 440 -34.99 89.56 3.34
C LYS A 440 -35.94 90.45 4.15
N LEU A 441 -36.62 89.90 5.16
CA LEU A 441 -37.50 90.64 6.06
C LEU A 441 -36.76 91.75 6.83
N ASN A 442 -35.63 91.42 7.45
CA ASN A 442 -34.79 92.40 8.15
C ASN A 442 -34.28 93.50 7.21
N SER A 443 -33.89 93.17 5.98
CA SER A 443 -33.46 94.17 4.99
C SER A 443 -34.58 95.15 4.63
N GLN A 444 -35.83 94.65 4.54
CA GLN A 444 -37.02 95.46 4.30
C GLN A 444 -37.32 96.37 5.51
N THR A 445 -37.28 95.81 6.73
CA THR A 445 -37.45 96.58 7.97
C THR A 445 -36.40 97.68 8.14
N VAL A 446 -35.14 97.43 7.77
CA VAL A 446 -34.08 98.46 7.78
C VAL A 446 -34.36 99.57 6.75
N GLN A 447 -34.83 99.24 5.55
CA GLN A 447 -35.24 100.25 4.57
C GLN A 447 -36.41 101.10 5.07
N ASP A 448 -37.39 100.48 5.73
CA ASP A 448 -38.56 101.20 6.27
C ASP A 448 -38.19 102.07 7.48
N MET A 449 -37.35 101.59 8.40
CA MET A 449 -36.76 102.43 9.44
C MET A 449 -35.92 103.60 8.87
N GLN A 450 -35.26 103.40 7.74
CA GLN A 450 -34.47 104.46 7.10
C GLN A 450 -35.38 105.53 6.46
N ARG A 451 -36.54 105.15 5.91
CA ARG A 451 -37.61 106.06 5.47
C ARG A 451 -38.22 106.82 6.65
N GLU A 452 -38.54 106.15 7.75
CA GLU A 452 -39.07 106.79 8.97
C GLU A 452 -38.04 107.73 9.62
N SER A 453 -36.76 107.37 9.65
CA SER A 453 -35.68 108.22 10.15
C SER A 453 -35.55 109.50 9.33
N GLN A 454 -35.65 109.42 8.00
CA GLN A 454 -35.70 110.60 7.12
C GLN A 454 -36.95 111.46 7.41
N HIS A 455 -38.10 110.85 7.64
CA HIS A 455 -39.35 111.54 8.02
C HIS A 455 -39.24 112.23 9.40
N LEU A 456 -38.59 111.60 10.37
CA LEU A 456 -38.33 112.15 11.70
C LEU A 456 -37.27 113.27 11.68
N GLN A 457 -36.26 113.20 10.81
CA GLN A 457 -35.30 114.29 10.60
C GLN A 457 -35.97 115.53 9.98
N LEU A 458 -36.99 115.36 9.13
CA LEU A 458 -37.82 116.46 8.64
C LEU A 458 -38.71 117.06 9.74
N LEU A 459 -39.30 116.23 10.61
CA LEU A 459 -40.12 116.68 11.75
C LEU A 459 -39.32 117.43 12.82
N ARG A 460 -38.08 117.01 13.12
CA ARG A 460 -37.20 117.70 14.10
C ARG A 460 -36.78 119.12 13.70
N ARG A 461 -37.04 119.57 12.46
CA ARG A 461 -36.78 120.95 12.01
C ARG A 461 -37.91 121.95 12.30
N LYS A 462 -39.05 121.54 12.88
CA LYS A 462 -40.26 122.40 12.91
C LYS A 462 -41.05 122.48 14.23
N SER A 463 -40.40 122.31 15.39
CA SER A 463 -40.97 122.77 16.66
C SER A 463 -39.94 122.86 17.80
N CYS A 464 -39.61 124.09 18.20
CA CYS A 464 -39.24 124.41 19.59
C CYS A 464 -40.47 125.06 20.24
N GLY A 465 -40.76 124.73 21.49
CA GLY A 465 -42.03 125.05 22.14
C GLY A 465 -41.98 124.79 23.64
N ASP A 466 -40.98 125.37 24.29
CA ASP A 466 -40.64 125.12 25.69
C ASP A 466 -41.70 125.66 26.65
N LEU A 467 -42.70 124.82 26.97
CA LEU A 467 -43.41 124.84 28.26
C LEU A 467 -44.13 123.52 28.59
N ALA A 468 -44.33 122.62 27.63
CA ALA A 468 -44.75 121.23 27.89
C ALA A 468 -43.58 120.32 28.34
N ASP A 469 -42.36 120.85 28.24
CA ASP A 469 -41.11 120.08 28.27
C ASP A 469 -40.73 119.59 29.68
N LEU A 470 -41.38 120.08 30.74
CA LEU A 470 -41.15 119.62 32.12
C LEU A 470 -42.08 118.47 32.52
N THR A 471 -43.37 118.54 32.16
CA THR A 471 -44.32 117.43 32.35
C THR A 471 -43.94 116.23 31.49
N GLN A 472 -43.54 116.47 30.24
CA GLN A 472 -43.08 115.40 29.35
C GLN A 472 -41.78 114.74 29.84
N LYS A 473 -40.90 115.45 30.58
CA LYS A 473 -39.73 114.84 31.23
C LYS A 473 -40.12 113.92 32.38
N TYR A 474 -41.18 114.25 33.13
CA TYR A 474 -41.70 113.38 34.18
C TYR A 474 -42.34 112.09 33.62
N ASP A 475 -43.17 112.21 32.58
CA ASP A 475 -43.76 111.04 31.90
C ASP A 475 -42.71 110.21 31.17
N LYS A 476 -41.68 110.83 30.57
CA LYS A 476 -40.53 110.10 30.00
C LYS A 476 -39.73 109.36 31.07
N LEU A 477 -39.55 109.91 32.27
CA LEU A 477 -38.88 109.22 33.37
C LEU A 477 -39.72 108.03 33.89
N LEU A 478 -41.04 108.16 33.95
CA LEU A 478 -41.94 107.04 34.27
C LEU A 478 -41.91 105.94 33.19
N GLN A 479 -41.92 106.32 31.91
CA GLN A 479 -41.77 105.38 30.80
C GLN A 479 -40.38 104.72 30.76
N GLN A 480 -39.32 105.45 31.11
CA GLN A 480 -37.97 104.90 31.24
C GLN A 480 -37.86 103.93 32.42
N LEU A 481 -38.47 104.22 33.56
CA LEU A 481 -38.53 103.28 34.68
C LEU A 481 -39.33 102.03 34.32
N ALA A 482 -40.47 102.16 33.64
CA ALA A 482 -41.24 101.01 33.15
C ALA A 482 -40.47 100.19 32.10
N ALA A 483 -39.72 100.85 31.21
CA ALA A 483 -38.86 100.18 30.22
C ALA A 483 -37.71 99.43 30.89
N LEU A 484 -36.98 100.07 31.82
CA LEU A 484 -35.90 99.45 32.60
C LEU A 484 -36.41 98.29 33.47
N GLN A 485 -37.64 98.38 33.97
CA GLN A 485 -38.26 97.29 34.72
C GLN A 485 -38.63 96.10 33.81
N LYS A 486 -39.16 96.35 32.61
CA LYS A 486 -39.40 95.33 31.59
C LYS A 486 -38.09 94.72 31.05
N GLU A 487 -37.04 95.52 30.91
CA GLU A 487 -35.70 95.07 30.52
C GLU A 487 -35.09 94.18 31.60
N LYS A 488 -35.22 94.56 32.88
CA LYS A 488 -34.85 93.70 34.02
C LYS A 488 -35.61 92.38 34.04
N GLU A 489 -36.92 92.40 33.76
CA GLU A 489 -37.74 91.19 33.66
C GLU A 489 -37.32 90.30 32.47
N SER A 490 -37.00 90.90 31.31
CA SER A 490 -36.41 90.18 30.16
C SER A 490 -35.09 89.53 30.52
N LEU A 491 -34.14 90.29 31.08
CA LEU A 491 -32.83 89.78 31.47
C LEU A 491 -32.92 88.67 32.54
N GLN A 492 -33.90 88.73 33.45
CA GLN A 492 -34.17 87.64 34.40
C GLN A 492 -34.74 86.40 33.72
N GLN A 493 -35.53 86.55 32.65
CA GLN A 493 -36.02 85.42 31.87
C GLN A 493 -34.92 84.82 30.98
N ASP A 494 -34.09 85.65 30.37
CA ASP A 494 -32.91 85.26 29.59
C ASP A 494 -31.90 84.51 30.49
N GLN A 495 -31.65 85.01 31.71
CA GLN A 495 -30.85 84.30 32.72
C GLN A 495 -31.42 82.91 33.03
N ARG A 496 -32.73 82.77 33.30
CA ARG A 496 -33.35 81.46 33.58
C ARG A 496 -33.26 80.50 32.40
N THR A 497 -33.40 80.99 31.17
CA THR A 497 -33.26 80.13 29.98
C THR A 497 -31.81 79.70 29.75
N ALA A 498 -30.84 80.57 30.05
CA ALA A 498 -29.41 80.23 30.05
C ALA A 498 -29.04 79.23 31.16
N GLU A 499 -29.61 79.35 32.36
CA GLU A 499 -29.45 78.37 33.43
C GLU A 499 -30.01 77.00 33.03
N ALA A 500 -31.20 76.96 32.40
CA ALA A 500 -31.82 75.73 31.91
C ALA A 500 -31.08 75.08 30.71
N THR A 501 -30.39 75.85 29.87
CA THR A 501 -29.53 75.28 28.81
C THR A 501 -28.20 74.77 29.36
N LEU A 502 -27.61 75.47 30.34
CA LEU A 502 -26.41 75.00 31.05
C LEU A 502 -26.67 73.69 31.81
N GLU A 503 -27.81 73.55 32.49
CA GLU A 503 -28.16 72.31 33.19
C GLU A 503 -28.35 71.13 32.22
N ARG A 504 -28.98 71.39 31.05
CA ARG A 504 -29.09 70.38 29.98
C ARG A 504 -27.71 69.96 29.47
N MET A 505 -26.84 70.92 29.12
CA MET A 505 -25.48 70.63 28.66
C MET A 505 -24.66 69.89 29.72
N ALA A 506 -24.83 70.21 31.02
CA ALA A 506 -24.18 69.48 32.10
C ALA A 506 -24.64 68.02 32.19
N SER A 507 -25.94 67.76 31.96
CA SER A 507 -26.48 66.40 31.90
C SER A 507 -26.01 65.61 30.67
N GLU A 508 -25.90 66.26 29.51
CA GLU A 508 -25.37 65.68 28.26
C GLU A 508 -23.88 65.35 28.39
N LEU A 509 -23.08 66.27 28.96
CA LEU A 509 -21.66 66.03 29.26
C LEU A 509 -21.48 64.85 30.22
N LYS A 510 -22.32 64.74 31.26
CA LYS A 510 -22.30 63.61 32.19
C LYS A 510 -22.65 62.28 31.51
N LEU A 511 -23.62 62.28 30.60
CA LEU A 511 -23.97 61.11 29.80
C LEU A 511 -22.81 60.68 28.89
N HIS A 512 -22.18 61.63 28.19
CA HIS A 512 -21.03 61.35 27.33
C HIS A 512 -19.79 60.90 28.12
N HIS A 513 -19.56 61.43 29.32
CA HIS A 513 -18.48 60.96 30.19
C HIS A 513 -18.68 59.48 30.57
N ASN A 514 -19.87 59.10 31.02
CA ASN A 514 -20.22 57.70 31.31
C ASN A 514 -20.09 56.78 30.07
N GLN A 515 -20.38 57.29 28.86
CA GLN A 515 -20.19 56.56 27.60
C GLN A 515 -18.70 56.34 27.28
N VAL A 516 -17.85 57.34 27.52
CA VAL A 516 -16.40 57.23 27.35
C VAL A 516 -15.83 56.18 28.30
N ASP A 517 -16.18 56.24 29.60
CA ASP A 517 -15.72 55.26 30.60
C ASP A 517 -16.11 53.82 30.22
N ALA A 518 -17.34 53.61 29.73
CA ALA A 518 -17.81 52.31 29.26
C ALA A 518 -17.04 51.81 28.02
N LEU A 519 -16.70 52.71 27.09
CA LEU A 519 -15.88 52.39 25.92
C LEU A 519 -14.43 52.09 26.30
N GLU A 520 -13.85 52.80 27.26
CA GLU A 520 -12.50 52.52 27.77
C GLU A 520 -12.41 51.13 28.42
N GLN A 521 -13.41 50.76 29.23
CA GLN A 521 -13.51 49.42 29.82
C GLN A 521 -13.65 48.33 28.73
N ALA A 522 -14.48 48.57 27.70
CA ALA A 522 -14.61 47.64 26.58
C ALA A 522 -13.29 47.49 25.77
N VAL A 523 -12.55 48.58 25.57
CA VAL A 523 -11.23 48.56 24.92
C VAL A 523 -10.20 47.80 25.77
N LEU A 524 -10.25 47.89 27.10
CA LEU A 524 -9.39 47.09 27.98
C LEU A 524 -9.71 45.59 27.91
N ALA A 525 -10.99 45.21 27.92
CA ALA A 525 -11.41 43.82 27.75
C ALA A 525 -10.92 43.24 26.41
N LEU A 526 -11.14 43.96 25.30
CA LEU A 526 -10.67 43.55 23.97
C LEU A 526 -9.14 43.44 23.87
N LYS A 527 -8.39 44.26 24.62
CA LYS A 527 -6.92 44.12 24.71
C LYS A 527 -6.52 42.81 25.41
N MET A 528 -7.19 42.43 26.49
CA MET A 528 -6.92 41.16 27.18
C MET A 528 -7.25 39.95 26.28
N ASP A 529 -8.41 39.97 25.62
CA ASP A 529 -8.80 38.92 24.67
C ASP A 529 -7.81 38.81 23.50
N LYS A 530 -7.36 39.96 22.97
CA LYS A 530 -6.31 39.99 21.95
C LYS A 530 -5.03 39.31 22.44
N THR A 531 -4.52 39.64 23.63
CA THR A 531 -3.31 38.99 24.16
C THR A 531 -3.49 37.48 24.38
N SER A 532 -4.66 37.05 24.84
CA SER A 532 -5.02 35.62 24.99
C SER A 532 -5.04 34.89 23.64
N LEU A 533 -5.53 35.53 22.58
CA LEU A 533 -5.51 34.99 21.22
C LEU A 533 -4.10 34.96 20.61
N GLU A 534 -3.28 36.00 20.84
CA GLU A 534 -1.88 36.03 20.39
C GLU A 534 -1.04 34.90 21.03
N ASP A 535 -1.24 34.63 22.33
CA ASP A 535 -0.52 33.52 22.99
C ASP A 535 -1.03 32.14 22.55
N LYS A 536 -2.33 31.97 22.30
CA LYS A 536 -2.87 30.74 21.66
C LYS A 536 -2.31 30.55 20.25
N LEU A 537 -2.17 31.61 19.47
CA LEU A 537 -1.61 31.57 18.12
C LEU A 537 -0.12 31.17 18.15
N ARG A 538 0.67 31.77 19.05
CA ARG A 538 2.07 31.34 19.31
C ARG A 538 2.18 29.89 19.79
N GLN A 539 1.23 29.41 20.60
CA GLN A 539 1.19 28.02 21.01
C GLN A 539 0.92 27.09 19.83
N LEU A 540 -0.04 27.44 18.97
CA LEU A 540 -0.33 26.71 17.73
C LEU A 540 0.86 26.69 16.78
N GLU A 541 1.53 27.81 16.56
CA GLU A 541 2.76 27.91 15.75
C GLU A 541 3.86 26.97 16.26
N ARG A 542 4.10 26.94 17.59
CA ARG A 542 5.06 26.00 18.20
C ARG A 542 4.66 24.55 17.98
N THR A 543 3.38 24.21 18.16
CA THR A 543 2.91 22.83 17.90
C THR A 543 3.04 22.46 16.42
N HIS A 544 2.76 23.40 15.51
CA HIS A 544 2.88 23.16 14.08
C HIS A 544 4.35 22.94 13.67
N ALA A 545 5.27 23.78 14.16
CA ALA A 545 6.71 23.60 13.96
C ALA A 545 7.20 22.24 14.51
N ALA A 546 6.74 21.83 15.69
CA ALA A 546 7.05 20.51 16.24
C ALA A 546 6.51 19.37 15.35
N THR A 547 5.27 19.47 14.86
CA THR A 547 4.72 18.45 13.93
C THR A 547 5.49 18.38 12.62
N LEU A 548 5.90 19.53 12.05
CA LEU A 548 6.74 19.58 10.84
C LEU A 548 8.10 18.93 11.07
N GLN A 549 8.73 19.15 12.24
CA GLN A 549 9.99 18.49 12.58
C GLN A 549 9.81 16.97 12.66
N THR A 550 8.80 16.47 13.39
CA THR A 550 8.54 15.02 13.46
C THR A 550 8.20 14.40 12.09
N ALA A 551 7.56 15.15 11.20
CA ALA A 551 7.29 14.73 9.83
C ALA A 551 8.58 14.68 8.98
N ALA A 552 9.53 15.60 9.20
CA ALA A 552 10.83 15.58 8.55
C ALA A 552 11.69 14.40 9.05
N ASP A 553 11.71 14.16 10.36
CA ASP A 553 12.48 13.07 10.98
C ASP A 553 11.99 11.70 10.50
N THR A 554 10.66 11.45 10.55
CA THR A 554 10.05 10.21 10.04
C THR A 554 10.21 10.05 8.51
N HIS A 555 10.29 11.14 7.74
CA HIS A 555 10.62 11.06 6.31
C HIS A 555 12.09 10.68 6.09
N GLY A 556 13.00 11.13 6.96
CA GLY A 556 14.41 10.71 7.00
C GLY A 556 14.56 9.22 7.27
N GLU A 557 13.89 8.71 8.32
CA GLU A 557 13.86 7.28 8.66
C GLU A 557 13.31 6.43 7.50
N LEU A 558 12.19 6.86 6.89
CA LEU A 558 11.60 6.16 5.75
C LEU A 558 12.56 6.09 4.55
N LYS A 559 13.32 7.17 4.30
CA LYS A 559 14.34 7.19 3.24
C LYS A 559 15.49 6.22 3.56
N GLU A 560 15.97 6.19 4.80
CA GLU A 560 17.02 5.23 5.21
C GLU A 560 16.54 3.77 5.09
N HIS A 561 15.29 3.48 5.43
CA HIS A 561 14.68 2.18 5.21
C HIS A 561 14.57 1.81 3.72
N MET A 562 14.24 2.78 2.85
CA MET A 562 14.19 2.57 1.40
C MET A 562 15.59 2.32 0.81
N GLU A 563 16.63 3.00 1.30
CA GLU A 563 18.03 2.75 0.91
C GLU A 563 18.49 1.36 1.36
N LYS A 564 18.22 0.97 2.62
CA LYS A 564 18.48 -0.38 3.14
C LYS A 564 17.78 -1.47 2.33
N LEU A 565 16.50 -1.27 1.97
CA LEU A 565 15.75 -2.20 1.14
C LEU A 565 16.33 -2.31 -0.27
N THR A 566 16.77 -1.20 -0.86
CA THR A 566 17.43 -1.18 -2.18
C THR A 566 18.76 -1.93 -2.15
N MET A 567 19.56 -1.75 -1.09
CA MET A 567 20.80 -2.52 -0.89
C MET A 567 20.52 -4.02 -0.75
N ALA A 568 19.53 -4.41 0.05
CA ALA A 568 19.12 -5.81 0.22
C ALA A 568 18.63 -6.43 -1.11
N GLN A 569 17.82 -5.71 -1.88
CA GLN A 569 17.34 -6.14 -3.20
C GLN A 569 18.50 -6.36 -4.18
N ASN A 570 19.47 -5.44 -4.22
CA ASN A 570 20.67 -5.58 -5.05
C ASN A 570 21.54 -6.79 -4.61
N GLN A 571 21.63 -7.06 -3.31
CA GLN A 571 22.34 -8.23 -2.78
C GLN A 571 21.64 -9.54 -3.16
N VAL A 572 20.30 -9.61 -3.09
CA VAL A 572 19.52 -10.76 -3.57
C VAL A 572 19.70 -10.98 -5.08
N MET A 573 19.72 -9.91 -5.88
CA MET A 573 19.99 -10.02 -7.32
C MET A 573 21.40 -10.57 -7.60
N LYS A 574 22.42 -10.13 -6.85
CA LYS A 574 23.79 -10.66 -6.95
C LYS A 574 23.90 -12.13 -6.53
N GLN A 575 23.16 -12.54 -5.49
CA GLN A 575 23.08 -13.96 -5.10
C GLN A 575 22.37 -14.80 -6.16
N ARG A 576 21.29 -14.29 -6.77
CA ARG A 576 20.59 -14.99 -7.87
C ARG A 576 21.47 -15.18 -9.10
N SER A 577 22.26 -14.18 -9.50
CA SER A 577 23.20 -14.36 -10.61
C SER A 577 24.30 -15.37 -10.28
N GLN A 578 24.83 -15.35 -9.06
CA GLN A 578 25.82 -16.35 -8.60
C GLN A 578 25.25 -17.78 -8.59
N VAL A 579 24.02 -17.97 -8.12
CA VAL A 579 23.32 -19.28 -8.19
C VAL A 579 23.14 -19.72 -9.64
N HIS A 580 22.81 -18.81 -10.56
CA HIS A 580 22.69 -19.15 -11.99
C HIS A 580 24.04 -19.54 -12.61
N THR A 581 25.15 -18.90 -12.23
CA THR A 581 26.50 -19.30 -12.65
C THR A 581 26.83 -20.71 -12.14
N LEU A 582 26.64 -20.98 -10.85
CA LEU A 582 26.87 -22.30 -10.25
C LEU A 582 25.98 -23.40 -10.86
N GLN A 583 24.72 -23.10 -11.19
CA GLN A 583 23.86 -24.03 -11.92
C GLN A 583 24.36 -24.31 -13.35
N GLY A 584 25.00 -23.35 -14.01
CA GLY A 584 25.68 -23.55 -15.28
C GLY A 584 26.89 -24.47 -15.15
N GLU A 585 27.73 -24.23 -14.14
CA GLU A 585 28.90 -25.05 -13.83
C GLU A 585 28.52 -26.50 -13.48
N ILE A 586 27.47 -26.72 -12.68
CA ILE A 586 26.96 -28.06 -12.35
C ILE A 586 26.48 -28.80 -13.61
N ARG A 587 25.81 -28.12 -14.55
CA ARG A 587 25.39 -28.74 -15.82
C ARG A 587 26.59 -29.07 -16.72
N ALA A 588 27.58 -28.19 -16.79
CA ALA A 588 28.80 -28.42 -17.57
C ALA A 588 29.64 -29.58 -16.99
N GLN A 589 29.80 -29.61 -15.66
CA GLN A 589 30.42 -30.72 -14.94
C GLN A 589 29.69 -32.04 -15.23
N LYS A 590 28.35 -32.07 -15.08
CA LYS A 590 27.56 -33.29 -15.35
C LYS A 590 27.74 -33.77 -16.79
N ALA A 591 27.64 -32.90 -17.78
CA ALA A 591 27.86 -33.26 -19.19
C ALA A 591 29.28 -33.81 -19.44
N HIS A 592 30.29 -33.28 -18.73
CA HIS A 592 31.65 -33.83 -18.81
C HIS A 592 31.76 -35.22 -18.18
N THR A 593 31.13 -35.46 -17.01
CA THR A 593 31.07 -36.79 -16.39
C THR A 593 30.33 -37.80 -17.26
N ASP A 594 29.20 -37.41 -17.85
CA ASP A 594 28.45 -38.24 -18.79
C ASP A 594 29.33 -38.60 -20.01
N THR A 595 30.07 -37.63 -20.58
CA THR A 595 31.01 -37.87 -21.69
C THR A 595 32.15 -38.82 -21.32
N LEU A 596 32.70 -38.70 -20.10
CA LEU A 596 33.74 -39.62 -19.59
C LEU A 596 33.19 -41.04 -19.36
N HIS A 597 31.93 -41.16 -18.96
CA HIS A 597 31.26 -42.46 -18.80
C HIS A 597 31.04 -43.15 -20.16
N ASP A 598 30.61 -42.40 -21.18
CA ASP A 598 30.49 -42.90 -22.56
C ASP A 598 31.85 -43.36 -23.11
N GLN A 599 32.92 -42.58 -22.90
CA GLN A 599 34.28 -42.98 -23.29
C GLN A 599 34.77 -44.23 -22.55
N LEU A 600 34.48 -44.37 -21.25
CA LEU A 600 34.88 -45.54 -20.47
C LEU A 600 34.13 -46.80 -20.94
N THR A 601 32.83 -46.70 -21.23
CA THR A 601 32.03 -47.82 -21.73
C THR A 601 32.44 -48.22 -23.15
N GLU A 602 32.79 -47.26 -24.03
CA GLU A 602 33.38 -47.54 -25.35
C GLU A 602 34.76 -48.21 -25.23
N GLN A 603 35.62 -47.77 -24.31
CA GLN A 603 36.91 -48.43 -24.03
C GLN A 603 36.72 -49.85 -23.49
N GLN A 604 35.78 -50.09 -22.57
CA GLN A 604 35.47 -51.45 -22.09
C GLN A 604 34.96 -52.35 -23.23
N HIS A 605 34.10 -51.82 -24.11
CA HIS A 605 33.55 -52.58 -25.23
C HIS A 605 34.61 -52.93 -26.28
N THR A 606 35.48 -51.98 -26.63
CA THR A 606 36.60 -52.20 -27.56
C THR A 606 37.66 -53.12 -26.97
N HIS A 607 37.99 -52.99 -25.69
CA HIS A 607 38.89 -53.90 -24.96
C HIS A 607 38.34 -55.33 -24.92
N THR A 608 37.04 -55.50 -24.64
CA THR A 608 36.38 -56.82 -24.64
C THR A 608 36.46 -57.47 -26.02
N LYS A 609 36.12 -56.74 -27.09
CA LYS A 609 36.24 -57.22 -28.48
C LYS A 609 37.68 -57.54 -28.88
N ALA A 610 38.66 -56.77 -28.41
CA ALA A 610 40.07 -57.03 -28.66
C ALA A 610 40.54 -58.32 -27.96
N LEU A 611 40.13 -58.54 -26.71
CA LEU A 611 40.35 -59.79 -25.96
C LEU A 611 39.71 -60.99 -26.67
N GLU A 612 38.43 -60.91 -27.06
CA GLU A 612 37.75 -61.97 -27.81
C GLU A 612 38.49 -62.33 -29.09
N LYS A 613 38.90 -61.32 -29.88
CA LYS A 613 39.63 -61.53 -31.13
C LYS A 613 41.03 -62.11 -30.90
N ALA A 614 41.72 -61.69 -29.83
CA ALA A 614 43.02 -62.26 -29.44
C ALA A 614 42.87 -63.73 -29.01
N MET A 615 41.87 -64.07 -28.18
CA MET A 615 41.56 -65.44 -27.79
C MET A 615 41.23 -66.33 -29.00
N GLN A 616 40.40 -65.85 -29.92
CA GLN A 616 40.06 -66.56 -31.17
C GLN A 616 41.29 -66.73 -32.10
N SER A 617 42.27 -65.83 -32.03
CA SER A 617 43.52 -65.93 -32.79
C SER A 617 44.52 -66.91 -32.17
N LEU A 618 44.51 -67.06 -30.84
CA LEU A 618 45.48 -67.88 -30.09
C LEU A 618 45.06 -69.36 -29.99
N VAL A 619 43.76 -69.67 -30.09
CA VAL A 619 43.21 -71.02 -29.97
C VAL A 619 42.56 -71.48 -31.27
N ARG A 620 43.19 -72.41 -31.99
CA ARG A 620 42.61 -73.07 -33.18
C ARG A 620 42.29 -74.54 -32.90
N LEU A 621 40.99 -74.85 -32.88
CA LEU A 621 40.46 -76.20 -32.73
C LEU A 621 40.35 -76.88 -34.11
N CYS A 622 41.18 -77.90 -34.34
CA CYS A 622 41.10 -78.74 -35.55
C CYS A 622 40.55 -80.11 -35.18
N VAL A 623 39.31 -80.39 -35.59
CA VAL A 623 38.62 -81.66 -35.32
C VAL A 623 38.77 -82.57 -36.53
N VAL A 624 39.48 -83.69 -36.35
CA VAL A 624 39.60 -84.76 -37.35
C VAL A 624 39.38 -86.08 -36.61
N ALA A 625 38.17 -86.63 -36.72
CA ALA A 625 37.75 -87.78 -35.94
C ALA A 625 38.74 -88.97 -36.10
N PRO A 626 39.18 -89.60 -35.00
CA PRO A 626 38.66 -89.48 -33.63
C PRO A 626 39.33 -88.39 -32.76
N THR A 627 40.27 -87.61 -33.28
CA THR A 627 41.11 -86.67 -32.49
C THR A 627 40.71 -85.21 -32.61
N VAL A 628 40.85 -84.46 -31.51
CA VAL A 628 40.78 -83.00 -31.51
C VAL A 628 42.19 -82.45 -31.25
N ASN A 629 42.73 -81.69 -32.19
CA ASN A 629 44.02 -81.03 -32.04
C ASN A 629 43.77 -79.57 -31.65
N VAL A 630 44.17 -79.21 -30.43
CA VAL A 630 44.12 -77.82 -29.96
C VAL A 630 45.47 -77.18 -30.28
N HIS A 631 45.46 -76.16 -31.15
CA HIS A 631 46.64 -75.35 -31.41
C HIS A 631 46.61 -74.15 -30.48
N LEU A 632 47.64 -74.03 -29.63
CA LEU A 632 47.86 -72.93 -28.70
C LEU A 632 49.24 -72.34 -28.99
N SER A 633 49.29 -71.09 -29.46
CA SER A 633 50.53 -70.32 -29.69
C SER A 633 51.64 -71.08 -30.45
N GLY A 634 51.27 -71.87 -31.46
CA GLY A 634 52.22 -72.63 -32.29
C GLY A 634 52.58 -74.04 -31.80
N GLN A 635 52.12 -74.45 -30.60
CA GLN A 635 52.20 -75.84 -30.16
C GLN A 635 50.90 -76.59 -30.48
N ILE A 636 51.04 -77.83 -30.96
CA ILE A 636 49.93 -78.74 -31.25
C ILE A 636 49.80 -79.70 -30.08
N LEU A 637 48.69 -79.66 -29.35
CA LEU A 637 48.36 -80.64 -28.31
C LEU A 637 47.39 -81.69 -28.90
N PRO A 638 47.87 -82.92 -29.19
CA PRO A 638 47.03 -83.97 -29.75
C PRO A 638 46.20 -84.66 -28.67
N CYS A 639 44.89 -84.41 -28.67
CA CYS A 639 44.00 -84.88 -27.61
C CYS A 639 43.13 -86.05 -28.12
N LYS A 640 43.38 -87.25 -27.60
CA LYS A 640 42.58 -88.45 -27.91
C LYS A 640 41.27 -88.45 -27.13
N THR A 641 40.15 -88.32 -27.86
CA THR A 641 38.74 -88.69 -27.57
C THR A 641 38.07 -88.41 -26.21
N VAL A 642 38.76 -88.50 -25.07
CA VAL A 642 38.16 -88.30 -23.74
C VAL A 642 39.10 -87.42 -22.90
N LEU A 643 39.02 -86.10 -23.12
CA LEU A 643 39.55 -85.15 -22.15
C LEU A 643 38.45 -84.82 -21.11
N PRO A 644 38.66 -85.14 -19.82
CA PRO A 644 37.81 -84.63 -18.76
C PRO A 644 37.87 -83.10 -18.78
N LYS A 645 36.73 -82.44 -18.64
CA LYS A 645 36.66 -80.95 -18.55
C LYS A 645 37.59 -80.42 -17.44
N ASP A 646 37.80 -81.22 -16.40
CA ASP A 646 38.63 -80.88 -15.24
C ASP A 646 40.13 -80.91 -15.54
N ALA A 647 40.61 -81.72 -16.48
CA ALA A 647 42.02 -81.72 -16.88
C ALA A 647 42.37 -80.43 -17.64
N ILE A 648 41.52 -80.02 -18.59
CA ILE A 648 41.67 -78.74 -19.30
C ILE A 648 41.53 -77.57 -18.32
N ARG A 649 40.51 -77.60 -17.44
CA ARG A 649 40.32 -76.58 -16.40
C ARG A 649 41.54 -76.48 -15.48
N THR A 650 42.12 -77.60 -15.06
CA THR A 650 43.30 -77.62 -14.19
C THR A 650 44.52 -77.00 -14.86
N ILE A 651 44.82 -77.36 -16.11
CA ILE A 651 45.94 -76.76 -16.87
C ILE A 651 45.71 -75.25 -17.06
N VAL A 652 44.50 -74.85 -17.44
CA VAL A 652 44.16 -73.42 -17.58
C VAL A 652 44.25 -72.67 -16.26
N GLN A 653 43.83 -73.25 -15.12
CA GLN A 653 43.81 -72.59 -13.81
C GLN A 653 45.14 -72.65 -13.03
N ARG A 654 45.97 -73.69 -13.20
CA ARG A 654 47.25 -73.83 -12.50
C ARG A 654 48.45 -73.38 -13.32
N ASP A 655 48.45 -73.62 -14.63
CA ASP A 655 49.66 -73.51 -15.44
C ASP A 655 49.60 -72.30 -16.40
N ILE A 656 48.40 -71.87 -16.80
CA ILE A 656 48.21 -70.72 -17.70
C ILE A 656 47.82 -69.46 -16.92
N LEU A 657 46.70 -69.48 -16.19
CA LEU A 657 46.18 -68.30 -15.49
C LEU A 657 47.19 -67.62 -14.56
N PRO A 658 47.97 -68.33 -13.72
CA PRO A 658 48.94 -67.68 -12.81
C PRO A 658 50.11 -66.99 -13.51
N VAL A 659 50.36 -67.29 -14.79
CA VAL A 659 51.39 -66.62 -15.62
C VAL A 659 50.90 -65.28 -16.16
N PHE A 660 49.59 -65.11 -16.33
CA PHE A 660 48.96 -63.91 -16.90
C PHE A 660 48.09 -63.12 -15.90
N SER A 661 47.83 -63.66 -14.71
CA SER A 661 47.06 -63.01 -13.66
C SER A 661 47.67 -63.27 -12.28
N SER A 662 48.06 -62.19 -11.61
CA SER A 662 48.42 -62.20 -10.19
C SER A 662 47.25 -61.63 -9.39
N ILE A 663 46.65 -62.43 -8.52
CA ILE A 663 45.61 -61.97 -7.59
C ILE A 663 46.29 -61.58 -6.29
N PHE A 664 46.25 -60.30 -5.95
CA PHE A 664 46.71 -59.77 -4.67
C PHE A 664 45.51 -59.41 -3.80
N LEU A 665 45.52 -59.83 -2.53
CA LEU A 665 44.52 -59.42 -1.54
C LEU A 665 44.98 -58.13 -0.87
N GLN A 666 44.23 -57.05 -1.03
CA GLN A 666 44.46 -55.81 -0.28
C GLN A 666 44.02 -55.99 1.17
N ALA A 667 44.97 -55.95 2.11
CA ALA A 667 44.68 -56.01 3.54
C ALA A 667 44.17 -54.68 4.10
N GLU A 668 44.62 -53.56 3.52
CA GLU A 668 44.17 -52.19 3.80
C GLU A 668 43.90 -51.47 2.46
N GLU A 669 42.90 -50.59 2.45
CA GLU A 669 42.49 -49.85 1.25
C GLU A 669 43.56 -48.83 0.83
N GLY A 670 44.00 -48.91 -0.43
CA GLY A 670 45.01 -48.00 -0.98
C GLY A 670 46.48 -48.45 -0.86
N THR A 671 46.76 -49.63 -0.30
CA THR A 671 48.11 -50.23 -0.24
C THR A 671 48.40 -51.24 -1.36
N SER A 672 49.65 -51.30 -1.82
CA SER A 672 50.11 -52.16 -2.92
C SER A 672 50.67 -53.51 -2.43
N PRO A 673 50.97 -54.48 -3.34
CA PRO A 673 51.63 -55.73 -3.00
C PRO A 673 53.02 -55.57 -2.37
N THR A 674 53.67 -54.42 -2.56
CA THR A 674 54.98 -54.09 -1.99
C THR A 674 54.90 -53.19 -0.75
N GLY A 675 53.69 -52.91 -0.24
CA GLY A 675 53.47 -52.02 0.91
C GLY A 675 53.60 -50.53 0.62
N SER A 676 53.72 -50.12 -0.66
CA SER A 676 53.66 -48.72 -1.08
C SER A 676 52.20 -48.28 -1.30
N SER A 677 51.95 -47.00 -1.61
CA SER A 677 50.62 -46.61 -2.08
C SER A 677 50.29 -47.28 -3.41
N LEU A 678 49.01 -47.64 -3.59
CA LEU A 678 48.50 -48.32 -4.77
C LEU A 678 48.76 -47.48 -6.03
N ASP A 679 48.50 -46.17 -5.99
CA ASP A 679 48.71 -45.26 -7.12
C ASP A 679 50.18 -45.21 -7.57
N SER A 680 51.13 -45.17 -6.62
CA SER A 680 52.56 -45.16 -6.93
C SER A 680 53.02 -46.50 -7.52
N TRP A 681 52.45 -47.61 -7.04
CA TRP A 681 52.74 -48.93 -7.58
C TRP A 681 52.14 -49.11 -8.99
N LEU A 682 50.91 -48.66 -9.22
CA LEU A 682 50.27 -48.69 -10.54
C LEU A 682 51.01 -47.80 -11.55
N GLN A 683 51.51 -46.62 -11.13
CA GLN A 683 52.37 -45.78 -11.98
C GLN A 683 53.68 -46.48 -12.34
N SER A 684 54.35 -47.11 -11.38
CA SER A 684 55.57 -47.90 -11.66
C SER A 684 55.29 -49.05 -12.62
N LEU A 685 54.21 -49.81 -12.39
CA LEU A 685 53.80 -50.94 -13.22
C LEU A 685 53.49 -50.50 -14.67
N LEU A 686 52.77 -49.38 -14.83
CA LEU A 686 52.51 -48.79 -16.14
C LEU A 686 53.79 -48.35 -16.84
N GLN A 687 54.74 -47.76 -16.11
CA GLN A 687 56.02 -47.33 -16.65
C GLN A 687 56.91 -48.53 -17.04
N ASP A 688 56.91 -49.61 -16.26
CA ASP A 688 57.61 -50.86 -16.59
C ASP A 688 56.98 -51.56 -17.80
N MET A 689 55.63 -51.61 -17.87
CA MET A 689 54.91 -52.12 -19.04
C MET A 689 55.23 -51.29 -20.30
N GLN A 690 55.17 -49.96 -20.21
CA GLN A 690 55.49 -49.09 -21.33
C GLN A 690 56.95 -49.25 -21.77
N THR A 691 57.89 -49.32 -20.82
CA THR A 691 59.32 -49.52 -21.12
C THR A 691 59.58 -50.89 -21.74
N SER A 692 58.88 -51.93 -21.29
CA SER A 692 58.93 -53.27 -21.87
C SER A 692 58.38 -53.29 -23.30
N ILE A 693 57.22 -52.67 -23.53
CA ILE A 693 56.61 -52.50 -24.86
C ILE A 693 57.56 -51.71 -25.77
N GLU A 694 58.09 -50.56 -25.33
CA GLU A 694 59.05 -49.78 -26.10
C GLU A 694 60.32 -50.56 -26.44
N LYS A 695 60.85 -51.35 -25.50
CA LYS A 695 62.04 -52.19 -25.72
C LYS A 695 61.75 -53.31 -26.71
N HIS A 696 60.55 -53.91 -26.66
CA HIS A 696 60.15 -54.96 -27.59
C HIS A 696 59.85 -54.39 -28.98
N LEU A 697 59.17 -53.24 -29.08
CA LEU A 697 58.99 -52.50 -30.34
C LEU A 697 60.35 -52.10 -30.93
N LYS A 698 61.26 -51.51 -30.15
CA LYS A 698 62.63 -51.20 -30.60
C LYS A 698 63.36 -52.46 -31.11
N SER A 699 63.18 -53.61 -30.44
CA SER A 699 63.73 -54.91 -30.86
C SER A 699 63.10 -55.50 -32.13
N VAL A 700 61.85 -55.15 -32.45
CA VAL A 700 61.13 -55.66 -33.64
C VAL A 700 61.30 -54.72 -34.85
N PHE A 701 61.48 -53.43 -34.60
CA PHE A 701 61.61 -52.38 -35.62
C PHE A 701 63.06 -51.90 -35.85
N HIS A 702 64.07 -52.45 -35.16
CA HIS A 702 65.49 -52.30 -35.52
C HIS A 702 66.03 -53.60 -36.15
N VAL A 703 65.62 -53.82 -37.40
CA VAL A 703 66.35 -54.62 -38.41
C VAL A 703 66.52 -53.72 -39.64
#